data_AF-A0A927ZZY0-F1
#
_entry.id   AF-A0A927ZZY0-F1
#
_cell.length_a   1.000
_cell.length_b   1.000
_cell.length_c   1.000
_cell.angle_alpha   90.00
_cell.angle_beta   90.00
_cell.angle_gamma   90.00
#
_symmetry.space_group_name_H-M   'P 1'
#
loop_
_entity.id
_entity.type
_entity.pdbx_description
1 polymer ?
#
loop_
_entity_poly.entity_id
_entity_poly.type
_entity_poly.pdbx_seq_one_letter_code
_entity_poly.pdbx_strand_id
1 'polypeptide(L)'
;MKLQYLLIIFILFLFIVGCDYQYDDSIKEPVLESIIISKEPNKTTYFINEDIDLSGLVVEAAYSDNSKKIIDDYQVEYSSINIGINKVIIKYENLETSFDILVKDIIITSLNIIKGPSKTSYYIDEDIDLSGLVVEAAYSDNSKKIIDDYQVEYPSINIGTNEIIVKYDNLETSFFVSFKDYERVEINYIVNYSNYSIMNIDFTNYDLRFIDAKYGVRRDKDMMIVYDEDNFIETNIYGYEISVDEYGEVKEVGVNVSLVKNGFVVSGHGTSSKLLKDVSVGDICVYIDETVYIYKNKDIDRRSKVYLKLIDLINEINIITDNKLYNVYAMELNAIIKQFNVIYDETDETINILYNFLCDISDSLFVSLYDNNHSYNYVELNYDLMDKTYEDPSNFINFIDYTEKLYYGGFRNQDTIVFYNADNYRVRNSYGYEIAVDKNNIIIDKKILVDLPEGGYILSGHGTGAEFIKNNLNLGNKVEITDSCIKFYKDLGSNEYNDLISKRNDLVSKINEHCINAIPHDYKYIYKLMNYIDGTLSKNNLIIKSCYDVSNVSKCIKKVEECLGVVYSQLIDHKVLETRGMWYYPFSYPTAYDDTTLEGVINTLDMFKEMGFNEIVIIPFSGKYCLFESEYFYFYEPLNDYSYGEYGNDYLTCFITEAHKRGITVNAFTQTFRCYEEGSKVFDESHYQLQYDGTLSMGQIYYYDICNDYVQENLINWYIELVTLYDFDKVEYDIIRYSVSNLSSFNDVEVILDTAVINDPGYTEYSMNKFMEMYNLEGDLKVLIKESLDVRLKWMEFKENELTKFITNATTAMKQIKSNLVISAAVLNEYEKVKINYLQDAKKWLELGIVDIIEPMVYSDDYLFVVDKIDYYNNEFSEYDVRIGLSYGLTVNELMMQLEASSGNGYILFHTRDYLNVNYYNIIKSSFHFDYVSEISSSEEKKLAIINDLVDKIENYYEVKNKTNYTNLINSFTNYDYNKIINELSKVLDEGMKNYIYEIILQIESIN
;
A
#
# COMPACT_ATOMS: atom_id res chain seq x y z
N MET A 1 85.30 -73.88 30.97
CA MET A 1 84.44 -73.33 29.90
C MET A 1 84.37 -74.37 28.81
N LYS A 2 83.15 -74.71 28.37
CA LYS A 2 82.75 -75.74 27.39
C LYS A 2 83.82 -76.08 26.33
N LEU A 3 83.99 -77.30 25.85
CA LEU A 3 83.55 -78.66 26.15
C LEU A 3 84.20 -79.49 25.01
N GLN A 4 84.58 -80.75 25.25
CA GLN A 4 84.91 -81.77 24.23
C GLN A 4 86.24 -81.57 23.46
N TYR A 5 87.28 -82.39 23.70
CA TYR A 5 87.40 -83.80 23.26
C TYR A 5 86.97 -83.95 21.80
N LEU A 6 87.78 -84.39 20.85
CA LEU A 6 88.69 -85.51 20.89
C LEU A 6 89.51 -85.30 19.58
N LEU A 7 90.82 -85.12 19.67
CA LEU A 7 91.75 -86.24 19.53
C LEU A 7 91.71 -86.78 18.08
N ILE A 8 92.77 -86.49 17.33
CA ILE A 8 93.55 -87.42 16.48
C ILE A 8 94.11 -86.71 15.25
N ILE A 9 95.40 -86.36 15.39
CA ILE A 9 96.46 -86.40 14.38
C ILE A 9 96.50 -85.18 13.42
N PHE A 10 96.60 -83.96 13.94
CA PHE A 10 97.88 -83.25 14.17
C PHE A 10 98.96 -84.07 14.89
N ILE A 11 100.19 -84.10 14.33
CA ILE A 11 101.49 -84.59 14.84
C ILE A 11 102.14 -85.30 13.62
N LEU A 12 103.17 -84.82 12.94
CA LEU A 12 104.26 -83.88 13.21
C LEU A 12 104.61 -83.16 11.90
N PHE A 13 104.85 -81.85 11.89
CA PHE A 13 106.18 -81.28 12.11
C PHE A 13 107.24 -81.76 11.08
N LEU A 14 107.44 -80.92 10.05
CA LEU A 14 108.72 -80.30 9.68
C LEU A 14 109.81 -81.05 8.86
N PHE A 15 110.29 -80.31 7.84
CA PHE A 15 111.64 -80.21 7.24
C PHE A 15 112.04 -80.98 5.93
N ILE A 16 111.99 -80.22 4.80
CA ILE A 16 112.94 -79.91 3.69
C ILE A 16 113.74 -81.01 2.90
N VAL A 17 113.67 -80.93 1.56
CA VAL A 17 114.75 -80.71 0.51
C VAL A 17 114.61 -81.66 -0.70
N GLY A 18 114.51 -81.08 -1.92
CA GLY A 18 115.32 -81.56 -3.07
C GLY A 18 114.63 -81.97 -4.38
N CYS A 19 114.71 -81.07 -5.36
CA CYS A 19 114.84 -81.24 -6.83
C CYS A 19 113.80 -81.97 -7.71
N ASP A 20 113.35 -81.20 -8.71
CA ASP A 20 113.16 -81.46 -10.16
C ASP A 20 112.62 -82.80 -10.68
N TYR A 21 111.55 -82.73 -11.50
CA TYR A 21 111.66 -82.75 -12.98
C TYR A 21 110.31 -82.46 -13.68
N GLN A 22 110.38 -81.68 -14.76
CA GLN A 22 109.34 -81.39 -15.78
C GLN A 22 108.93 -82.67 -16.56
N TYR A 23 107.89 -82.77 -17.39
CA TYR A 23 107.48 -82.04 -18.62
C TYR A 23 106.20 -82.80 -19.13
N ASP A 24 105.19 -82.26 -19.82
CA ASP A 24 105.20 -81.86 -21.24
C ASP A 24 103.84 -81.26 -21.65
N ASP A 25 103.93 -80.31 -22.57
CA ASP A 25 102.92 -79.43 -23.15
C ASP A 25 102.21 -80.04 -24.36
N SER A 26 100.95 -79.66 -24.55
CA SER A 26 100.43 -79.20 -25.85
C SER A 26 98.97 -78.76 -25.71
N ILE A 27 98.76 -77.53 -25.26
CA ILE A 27 97.43 -76.90 -25.38
C ILE A 27 97.28 -76.47 -26.84
N LYS A 28 96.55 -77.27 -27.62
CA LYS A 28 95.98 -76.84 -28.90
C LYS A 28 95.16 -75.59 -28.63
N GLU A 29 95.39 -74.50 -29.36
CA GLU A 29 94.53 -73.34 -29.20
C GLU A 29 93.07 -73.75 -29.46
N PRO A 30 92.16 -73.48 -28.51
CA PRO A 30 90.78 -73.86 -28.65
C PRO A 30 90.19 -73.27 -29.93
N VAL A 31 89.68 -74.12 -30.83
CA VAL A 31 88.97 -73.68 -32.05
C VAL A 31 87.51 -73.46 -31.69
N LEU A 32 86.94 -72.33 -32.07
CA LEU A 32 85.52 -72.03 -31.85
C LEU A 32 84.67 -73.02 -32.67
N GLU A 33 83.88 -73.86 -31.99
CA GLU A 33 83.07 -74.90 -32.67
C GLU A 33 81.60 -74.51 -32.77
N SER A 34 81.06 -73.86 -31.74
CA SER A 34 79.67 -73.41 -31.71
C SER A 34 79.51 -72.22 -30.79
N ILE A 35 78.46 -71.43 -31.04
CA ILE A 35 77.93 -70.52 -30.05
C ILE A 35 76.59 -71.08 -29.57
N ILE A 36 76.39 -71.07 -28.26
CA ILE A 36 75.15 -71.52 -27.64
C ILE A 36 74.60 -70.42 -26.75
N ILE A 37 73.28 -70.32 -26.71
CA ILE A 37 72.59 -69.48 -25.74
C ILE A 37 72.53 -70.32 -24.45
N SER A 38 73.43 -70.07 -23.51
CA SER A 38 73.44 -70.78 -22.22
C SER A 38 72.36 -70.25 -21.29
N LYS A 39 71.92 -69.02 -21.52
CA LYS A 39 70.75 -68.43 -20.91
C LYS A 39 70.06 -67.52 -21.93
N GLU A 40 68.79 -67.81 -22.23
CA GLU A 40 67.95 -66.92 -23.04
C GLU A 40 67.80 -65.56 -22.37
N PRO A 41 67.44 -64.50 -23.12
CA PRO A 41 67.15 -63.21 -22.53
C PRO A 41 66.05 -63.36 -21.47
N ASN A 42 66.06 -62.46 -20.49
CA ASN A 42 65.07 -62.52 -19.41
C ASN A 42 63.62 -62.31 -19.92
N LYS A 43 63.42 -61.83 -21.15
CA LYS A 43 62.13 -61.61 -21.79
C LYS A 43 62.09 -62.29 -23.18
N THR A 44 61.03 -63.04 -23.47
CA THR A 44 60.83 -63.74 -24.77
C THR A 44 59.42 -63.57 -25.35
N THR A 45 58.58 -62.76 -24.72
CA THR A 45 57.26 -62.36 -25.25
C THR A 45 57.20 -60.84 -25.32
N TYR A 46 56.78 -60.34 -26.48
CA TYR A 46 56.81 -58.93 -26.84
C TYR A 46 55.49 -58.52 -27.49
N PHE A 47 55.23 -57.23 -27.56
CA PHE A 47 54.17 -56.67 -28.41
C PHE A 47 54.75 -56.16 -29.74
N ILE A 48 53.89 -56.04 -30.75
CA ILE A 48 54.34 -55.57 -32.08
C ILE A 48 55.01 -54.18 -31.96
N ASN A 49 56.17 -54.02 -32.60
CA ASN A 49 57.07 -52.85 -32.52
C ASN A 49 57.84 -52.65 -31.19
N GLU A 50 57.75 -53.57 -30.23
CA GLU A 50 58.58 -53.51 -29.02
C GLU A 50 60.04 -53.91 -29.33
N ASP A 51 61.01 -53.12 -28.84
CA ASP A 51 62.44 -53.42 -29.00
C ASP A 51 62.81 -54.69 -28.24
N ILE A 52 63.59 -55.54 -28.89
CA ILE A 52 64.03 -56.81 -28.33
C ILE A 52 65.15 -56.54 -27.32
N ASP A 53 64.83 -56.65 -26.03
CA ASP A 53 65.81 -56.61 -24.96
C ASP A 53 66.53 -57.96 -24.84
N LEU A 54 67.85 -57.94 -25.05
CA LEU A 54 68.73 -59.09 -24.90
C LEU A 54 69.37 -59.17 -23.50
N SER A 55 68.92 -58.37 -22.54
CA SER A 55 69.47 -58.40 -21.19
C SER A 55 69.30 -59.78 -20.54
N GLY A 56 70.37 -60.25 -19.89
CA GLY A 56 70.43 -61.60 -19.34
C GLY A 56 70.68 -62.70 -20.37
N LEU A 57 70.72 -62.36 -21.67
CA LEU A 57 71.25 -63.26 -22.69
C LEU A 57 72.72 -63.52 -22.36
N VAL A 58 73.04 -64.79 -22.19
CA VAL A 58 74.42 -65.23 -22.07
C VAL A 58 74.71 -66.11 -23.26
N VAL A 59 75.58 -65.60 -24.13
CA VAL A 59 76.07 -66.34 -25.27
C VAL A 59 77.44 -66.89 -24.90
N GLU A 60 77.57 -68.20 -24.94
CA GLU A 60 78.82 -68.89 -24.68
C GLU A 60 79.39 -69.42 -26.00
N ALA A 61 80.61 -69.01 -26.29
CA ALA A 61 81.46 -69.67 -27.27
C ALA A 61 81.96 -70.98 -26.67
N ALA A 62 81.60 -72.11 -27.29
CA ALA A 62 82.12 -73.43 -26.95
C ALA A 62 83.25 -73.79 -27.90
N TYR A 63 84.39 -74.18 -27.32
CA TYR A 63 85.60 -74.48 -28.07
C TYR A 63 85.92 -75.97 -28.05
N SER A 64 86.73 -76.41 -29.00
CA SER A 64 87.13 -77.81 -29.20
C SER A 64 87.80 -78.50 -28.00
N ASP A 65 88.25 -77.73 -27.00
CA ASP A 65 88.83 -78.23 -25.75
C ASP A 65 87.79 -78.42 -24.62
N ASN A 66 86.50 -78.27 -24.93
CA ASN A 66 85.35 -78.24 -24.02
C ASN A 66 85.30 -77.03 -23.06
N SER A 67 86.20 -76.05 -23.21
CA SER A 67 86.07 -74.79 -22.50
C SER A 67 84.93 -73.95 -23.09
N LYS A 68 84.32 -73.14 -22.23
CA LYS A 68 83.28 -72.18 -22.62
C LYS A 68 83.66 -70.81 -22.14
N LYS A 69 83.43 -69.81 -22.99
CA LYS A 69 83.67 -68.41 -22.66
C LYS A 69 82.46 -67.59 -23.01
N ILE A 70 82.06 -66.70 -22.10
CA ILE A 70 81.04 -65.70 -22.37
C ILE A 70 81.60 -64.72 -23.39
N ILE A 71 80.81 -64.44 -24.43
CA ILE A 71 81.13 -63.48 -25.48
C ILE A 71 80.11 -62.34 -25.45
N ASP A 72 80.62 -61.12 -25.55
CA ASP A 72 79.83 -59.89 -25.40
C ASP A 72 79.78 -59.06 -26.71
N ASP A 73 80.61 -59.41 -27.70
CA ASP A 73 80.82 -58.71 -28.97
C ASP A 73 80.17 -59.43 -30.18
N TYR A 74 79.01 -60.04 -29.96
CA TYR A 74 78.21 -60.68 -31.01
C TYR A 74 77.34 -59.68 -31.78
N GLN A 75 76.96 -60.05 -33.01
CA GLN A 75 76.00 -59.33 -33.84
C GLN A 75 74.61 -59.97 -33.70
N VAL A 76 73.57 -59.14 -33.80
CA VAL A 76 72.18 -59.56 -33.68
C VAL A 76 71.47 -59.21 -34.98
N GLU A 77 70.79 -60.19 -35.56
CA GLU A 77 69.98 -60.02 -36.77
C GLU A 77 68.58 -60.60 -36.57
N TYR A 78 67.57 -59.87 -37.05
CA TYR A 78 66.21 -60.35 -37.18
C TYR A 78 65.54 -59.65 -38.38
N SER A 79 64.64 -60.36 -39.07
CA SER A 79 63.83 -59.78 -40.15
C SER A 79 62.71 -58.90 -39.57
N SER A 80 61.90 -58.27 -40.42
CA SER A 80 60.70 -57.54 -39.99
C SER A 80 59.86 -58.38 -39.03
N ILE A 81 59.66 -57.88 -37.81
CA ILE A 81 58.92 -58.55 -36.75
C ILE A 81 57.41 -58.43 -37.03
N ASN A 82 56.69 -59.56 -37.03
CA ASN A 82 55.25 -59.62 -37.28
C ASN A 82 54.50 -60.23 -36.09
N ILE A 83 53.18 -60.09 -36.01
CA ILE A 83 52.39 -60.75 -34.97
C ILE A 83 52.50 -62.29 -35.12
N GLY A 84 52.80 -62.99 -34.02
CA GLY A 84 53.07 -64.43 -33.98
C GLY A 84 54.48 -64.75 -33.48
N ILE A 85 54.94 -65.99 -33.73
CA ILE A 85 56.29 -66.43 -33.33
C ILE A 85 57.31 -65.90 -34.35
N ASN A 86 58.36 -65.22 -33.88
CA ASN A 86 59.47 -64.68 -34.67
C ASN A 86 60.80 -65.21 -34.14
N LYS A 87 61.84 -65.22 -34.98
CA LYS A 87 63.15 -65.78 -34.63
C LYS A 87 64.22 -64.69 -34.59
N VAL A 88 65.03 -64.67 -33.53
CA VAL A 88 66.17 -63.76 -33.34
C VAL A 88 67.47 -64.53 -33.52
N ILE A 89 68.35 -64.05 -34.39
CA ILE A 89 69.59 -64.73 -34.75
C ILE A 89 70.78 -63.97 -34.14
N ILE A 90 71.61 -64.70 -33.40
CA ILE A 90 72.88 -64.23 -32.85
C ILE A 90 74.00 -64.77 -33.73
N LYS A 91 74.89 -63.88 -34.17
CA LYS A 91 76.05 -64.21 -35.00
C LYS A 91 77.33 -63.79 -34.30
N TYR A 92 78.29 -64.69 -34.28
CA TYR A 92 79.64 -64.40 -33.81
C TYR A 92 80.60 -65.13 -34.75
N GLU A 93 81.46 -64.35 -35.42
CA GLU A 93 82.24 -64.79 -36.57
C GLU A 93 81.38 -65.43 -37.68
N ASN A 94 81.60 -66.70 -38.00
CA ASN A 94 80.90 -67.48 -39.03
C ASN A 94 79.91 -68.51 -38.45
N LEU A 95 79.53 -68.35 -37.17
CA LEU A 95 78.60 -69.22 -36.47
C LEU A 95 77.36 -68.43 -36.04
N GLU A 96 76.20 -69.09 -36.09
CA GLU A 96 74.93 -68.51 -35.67
C GLU A 96 74.17 -69.43 -34.72
N THR A 97 73.40 -68.83 -33.83
CA THR A 97 72.42 -69.50 -32.99
C THR A 97 71.18 -68.64 -32.89
N SER A 98 70.05 -69.19 -32.46
CA SER A 98 68.80 -68.44 -32.44
C SER A 98 67.88 -68.87 -31.33
N PHE A 99 66.99 -67.98 -30.93
CA PHE A 99 65.87 -68.27 -30.05
C PHE A 99 64.60 -67.64 -30.64
N ASP A 100 63.45 -68.14 -30.19
CA ASP A 100 62.15 -67.67 -30.65
C ASP A 100 61.57 -66.66 -29.65
N ILE A 101 60.88 -65.67 -30.19
CA ILE A 101 60.09 -64.70 -29.43
C ILE A 101 58.63 -64.74 -29.89
N LEU A 102 57.68 -64.61 -28.95
CA LEU A 102 56.26 -64.48 -29.28
C LEU A 102 55.86 -63.01 -29.31
N VAL A 103 55.33 -62.56 -30.44
CA VAL A 103 54.87 -61.19 -30.63
C VAL A 103 53.35 -61.17 -30.67
N LYS A 104 52.71 -60.43 -29.77
CA LYS A 104 51.25 -60.28 -29.72
C LYS A 104 50.80 -59.00 -30.40
N ASP A 105 49.59 -59.04 -30.95
CA ASP A 105 48.91 -57.82 -31.41
C ASP A 105 48.54 -56.94 -30.21
N ILE A 106 48.38 -55.65 -30.47
CA ILE A 106 47.96 -54.65 -29.48
C ILE A 106 46.50 -54.29 -29.81
N ILE A 107 45.55 -54.87 -29.06
CA ILE A 107 44.12 -54.59 -29.24
C ILE A 107 43.58 -53.75 -28.09
N ILE A 108 42.59 -52.91 -28.37
CA ILE A 108 41.88 -52.14 -27.34
C ILE A 108 41.02 -53.07 -26.48
N THR A 109 41.00 -52.83 -25.17
CA THR A 109 40.33 -53.70 -24.19
C THR A 109 39.28 -52.98 -23.36
N SER A 110 39.47 -51.68 -23.10
CA SER A 110 38.50 -50.85 -22.38
C SER A 110 38.68 -49.37 -22.71
N LEU A 111 37.59 -48.62 -22.56
CA LEU A 111 37.60 -47.16 -22.54
C LEU A 111 37.42 -46.70 -21.10
N ASN A 112 38.29 -45.79 -20.67
CA ASN A 112 38.21 -45.19 -19.34
C ASN A 112 38.18 -43.69 -19.48
N ILE A 113 37.24 -43.05 -18.79
CA ILE A 113 37.27 -41.61 -18.59
C ILE A 113 38.27 -41.33 -17.48
N ILE A 114 39.48 -40.91 -17.86
CA ILE A 114 40.55 -40.55 -16.90
C ILE A 114 40.25 -39.20 -16.26
N LYS A 115 39.62 -38.34 -17.04
CA LYS A 115 39.13 -37.05 -16.57
C LYS A 115 37.84 -36.75 -17.31
N GLY A 116 36.75 -36.55 -16.58
CA GLY A 116 35.51 -36.05 -17.16
C GLY A 116 35.69 -34.63 -17.72
N PRO A 117 34.71 -34.12 -18.50
CA PRO A 117 34.76 -32.74 -18.94
C PRO A 117 34.83 -31.79 -17.75
N SER A 118 35.47 -30.65 -17.97
CA SER A 118 35.70 -29.66 -16.93
C SER A 118 34.41 -29.01 -16.43
N LYS A 119 33.36 -29.05 -17.26
CA LYS A 119 32.01 -28.58 -16.95
C LYS A 119 31.03 -29.74 -17.01
N THR A 120 30.29 -29.93 -15.93
CA THR A 120 29.31 -31.02 -15.77
C THR A 120 27.91 -30.52 -15.41
N SER A 121 27.71 -29.21 -15.37
CA SER A 121 26.39 -28.60 -15.18
C SER A 121 26.16 -27.53 -16.24
N TYR A 122 25.02 -27.60 -16.90
CA TYR A 122 24.64 -26.82 -18.06
C TYR A 122 23.25 -26.25 -17.85
N TYR A 123 22.95 -25.15 -18.53
CA TYR A 123 21.57 -24.69 -18.64
C TYR A 123 20.87 -25.40 -19.80
N ILE A 124 19.53 -25.49 -19.77
CA ILE A 124 18.74 -26.04 -20.88
C ILE A 124 19.09 -25.26 -22.17
N ASP A 125 19.28 -25.94 -23.29
CA ASP A 125 19.78 -25.39 -24.57
C ASP A 125 21.24 -24.89 -24.57
N GLU A 126 22.02 -25.09 -23.49
CA GLU A 126 23.47 -24.87 -23.51
C GLU A 126 24.21 -26.05 -24.15
N ASP A 127 25.07 -25.77 -25.12
CA ASP A 127 25.93 -26.78 -25.74
C ASP A 127 26.87 -27.42 -24.70
N ILE A 128 26.93 -28.75 -24.70
CA ILE A 128 27.83 -29.49 -23.81
C ILE A 128 29.28 -29.27 -24.24
N ASP A 129 30.09 -28.72 -23.33
CA ASP A 129 31.52 -28.53 -23.53
C ASP A 129 32.29 -29.77 -23.07
N LEU A 130 32.87 -30.47 -24.02
CA LEU A 130 33.71 -31.65 -23.77
C LEU A 130 35.15 -31.28 -23.37
N SER A 131 35.47 -30.00 -23.18
CA SER A 131 36.82 -29.55 -22.84
C SER A 131 37.34 -30.19 -21.55
N GLY A 132 38.54 -30.76 -21.64
CA GLY A 132 39.16 -31.48 -20.53
C GLY A 132 38.66 -32.91 -20.31
N LEU A 133 37.70 -33.38 -21.12
CA LEU A 133 37.40 -34.81 -21.23
C LEU A 133 38.64 -35.51 -21.79
N VAL A 134 39.22 -36.37 -20.97
CA VAL A 134 40.38 -37.20 -21.33
C VAL A 134 39.91 -38.65 -21.29
N VAL A 135 39.76 -39.21 -22.50
CA VAL A 135 39.41 -40.61 -22.69
C VAL A 135 40.70 -41.37 -22.95
N GLU A 136 40.92 -42.42 -22.17
CA GLU A 136 42.04 -43.33 -22.34
C GLU A 136 41.53 -44.67 -22.84
N ALA A 137 42.04 -45.07 -24.00
CA ALA A 137 41.99 -46.43 -24.46
C ALA A 137 43.08 -47.24 -23.76
N ALA A 138 42.70 -48.29 -23.05
CA ALA A 138 43.63 -49.27 -22.51
C ALA A 138 43.77 -50.45 -23.47
N TYR A 139 45.00 -50.86 -23.75
CA TYR A 139 45.32 -51.91 -24.70
C TYR A 139 45.82 -53.18 -23.99
N SER A 140 45.80 -54.29 -24.71
CA SER A 140 46.18 -55.62 -24.21
C SER A 140 47.65 -55.75 -23.78
N ASP A 141 48.49 -54.79 -24.17
CA ASP A 141 49.90 -54.69 -23.74
C ASP A 141 50.10 -53.91 -22.46
N ASN A 142 49.01 -53.53 -21.80
CA ASN A 142 48.96 -52.60 -20.68
C ASN A 142 49.40 -51.17 -21.05
N SER A 143 49.66 -50.90 -22.33
CA SER A 143 49.79 -49.53 -22.79
C SER A 143 48.43 -48.85 -22.72
N LYS A 144 48.51 -47.54 -22.54
CA LYS A 144 47.38 -46.66 -22.37
C LYS A 144 47.62 -45.49 -23.30
N LYS A 145 46.62 -45.17 -24.11
CA LYS A 145 46.70 -44.06 -25.04
C LYS A 145 45.51 -43.14 -24.82
N ILE A 146 45.79 -41.86 -24.68
CA ILE A 146 44.76 -40.84 -24.76
C ILE A 146 44.27 -40.78 -26.21
N ILE A 147 42.95 -40.87 -26.38
CA ILE A 147 42.29 -40.80 -27.68
C ILE A 147 41.45 -39.53 -27.76
N ASP A 148 41.38 -38.96 -28.95
CA ASP A 148 40.68 -37.71 -29.27
C ASP A 148 39.64 -37.88 -30.39
N ASP A 149 39.62 -39.03 -31.07
CA ASP A 149 38.76 -39.39 -32.18
C ASP A 149 37.53 -40.24 -31.79
N TYR A 150 37.03 -40.06 -30.56
CA TYR A 150 35.80 -40.68 -30.06
C TYR A 150 34.53 -39.94 -30.49
N GLN A 151 33.39 -40.64 -30.49
CA GLN A 151 32.07 -40.08 -30.75
C GLN A 151 31.29 -39.92 -29.44
N VAL A 152 30.41 -38.91 -29.38
CA VAL A 152 29.57 -38.64 -28.22
C VAL A 152 28.10 -38.61 -28.66
N GLU A 153 27.24 -39.33 -27.93
CA GLU A 153 25.79 -39.37 -28.17
C GLU A 153 25.03 -38.71 -27.00
N TYR A 154 24.02 -37.93 -27.35
CA TYR A 154 23.16 -37.20 -26.43
C TYR A 154 21.75 -37.80 -26.44
N PRO A 155 21.31 -38.54 -25.41
CA PRO A 155 19.90 -38.89 -25.27
C PRO A 155 19.05 -37.63 -25.02
N SER A 156 17.72 -37.73 -25.17
CA SER A 156 16.80 -36.60 -24.98
C SER A 156 17.09 -35.87 -23.65
N ILE A 157 17.61 -34.65 -23.76
CA ILE A 157 18.07 -33.84 -22.63
C ILE A 157 16.85 -33.32 -21.87
N ASN A 158 16.79 -33.62 -20.58
CA ASN A 158 15.77 -33.09 -19.67
C ASN A 158 16.42 -32.30 -18.53
N ILE A 159 15.66 -31.43 -17.88
CA ILE A 159 16.10 -30.80 -16.62
C ILE A 159 16.39 -31.91 -15.58
N GLY A 160 17.53 -31.83 -14.91
CA GLY A 160 18.06 -32.84 -13.99
C GLY A 160 19.35 -33.51 -14.50
N THR A 161 19.73 -34.65 -13.91
CA THR A 161 20.94 -35.39 -14.28
C THR A 161 20.70 -36.25 -15.51
N ASN A 162 21.58 -36.14 -16.51
CA ASN A 162 21.55 -36.86 -17.78
C ASN A 162 22.87 -37.61 -18.00
N GLU A 163 22.78 -38.80 -18.59
CA GLU A 163 23.94 -39.63 -18.93
C GLU A 163 24.39 -39.33 -20.37
N ILE A 164 25.69 -39.09 -20.57
CA ILE A 164 26.33 -38.83 -21.86
C ILE A 164 27.21 -40.01 -22.24
N ILE A 165 27.00 -40.56 -23.43
CA ILE A 165 27.65 -41.79 -23.88
C ILE A 165 28.80 -41.45 -24.81
N VAL A 166 29.99 -41.96 -24.51
CA VAL A 166 31.20 -41.86 -25.33
C VAL A 166 31.46 -43.21 -25.98
N LYS A 167 31.58 -43.22 -27.31
CA LYS A 167 31.83 -44.42 -28.12
C LYS A 167 33.14 -44.31 -28.86
N TYR A 168 33.93 -45.38 -28.84
CA TYR A 168 35.11 -45.52 -29.67
C TYR A 168 35.26 -46.98 -30.10
N ASP A 169 35.22 -47.21 -31.41
CA ASP A 169 35.06 -48.52 -32.03
C ASP A 169 33.80 -49.26 -31.51
N ASN A 170 33.93 -50.49 -30.98
CA ASN A 170 32.80 -51.28 -30.45
C ASN A 170 32.63 -51.16 -28.94
N LEU A 171 33.30 -50.19 -28.29
CA LEU A 171 33.28 -50.00 -26.85
C LEU A 171 32.63 -48.66 -26.48
N GLU A 172 31.91 -48.65 -25.36
CA GLU A 172 31.26 -47.47 -24.82
C GLU A 172 31.63 -47.25 -23.35
N THR A 173 31.64 -45.98 -22.96
CA THR A 173 31.77 -45.52 -21.58
C THR A 173 30.89 -44.28 -21.41
N SER A 174 30.58 -43.88 -20.19
CA SER A 174 29.68 -42.74 -19.97
C SER A 174 30.12 -41.84 -18.84
N PHE A 175 29.65 -40.61 -18.88
CA PHE A 175 29.74 -39.65 -17.77
C PHE A 175 28.41 -38.93 -17.61
N PHE A 176 28.18 -38.34 -16.44
CA PHE A 176 26.94 -37.63 -16.14
C PHE A 176 27.13 -36.12 -16.20
N VAL A 177 26.15 -35.43 -16.76
CA VAL A 177 26.02 -33.98 -16.71
C VAL A 177 24.62 -33.60 -16.23
N SER A 178 24.47 -32.44 -15.61
CA SER A 178 23.19 -31.96 -15.08
C SER A 178 22.73 -30.72 -15.82
N PHE A 179 21.47 -30.73 -16.27
CA PHE A 179 20.84 -29.59 -16.92
C PHE A 179 19.85 -28.92 -15.97
N LYS A 180 19.86 -27.59 -15.95
CA LYS A 180 18.90 -26.78 -15.19
C LYS A 180 18.31 -25.69 -16.07
N ASP A 181 17.13 -25.18 -15.74
CA ASP A 181 16.58 -24.05 -16.48
C ASP A 181 17.33 -22.75 -16.14
N TYR A 182 17.28 -21.76 -17.04
CA TYR A 182 17.79 -20.42 -16.76
C TYR A 182 16.84 -19.70 -15.79
N GLU A 183 17.12 -19.83 -14.51
CA GLU A 183 16.48 -19.01 -13.48
C GLU A 183 16.99 -17.56 -13.58
N ARG A 184 16.10 -16.58 -13.42
CA ARG A 184 16.51 -15.17 -13.29
C ARG A 184 17.29 -15.02 -11.99
N VAL A 185 18.50 -14.47 -12.07
CA VAL A 185 19.34 -14.27 -10.89
C VAL A 185 18.72 -13.17 -10.02
N GLU A 186 18.43 -13.48 -8.77
CA GLU A 186 17.91 -12.53 -7.79
C GLU A 186 18.99 -11.51 -7.40
N ILE A 187 18.65 -10.21 -7.46
CA ILE A 187 19.56 -9.11 -7.15
C ILE A 187 19.54 -8.90 -5.63
N ASN A 188 20.63 -9.29 -4.95
CA ASN A 188 20.63 -9.57 -3.51
C ASN A 188 21.11 -8.43 -2.58
N TYR A 189 21.14 -7.17 -3.01
CA TYR A 189 21.61 -6.08 -2.14
C TYR A 189 20.70 -4.88 -2.15
N ILE A 190 19.88 -4.77 -1.09
CA ILE A 190 18.95 -3.66 -1.00
C ILE A 190 18.84 -3.05 0.48
N VAL A 191 19.23 -1.76 0.77
CA VAL A 191 19.00 -0.96 2.05
C VAL A 191 18.47 0.51 1.91
N ASN A 192 17.23 0.76 2.40
CA ASN A 192 16.23 1.83 2.09
C ASN A 192 16.30 3.18 2.80
N TYR A 193 16.47 4.36 2.13
CA TYR A 193 15.93 5.64 2.68
C TYR A 193 15.45 6.72 1.71
N SER A 194 14.33 7.33 2.12
CA SER A 194 13.53 8.39 1.52
C SER A 194 13.91 9.77 2.09
N ASN A 195 13.64 10.83 1.30
CA ASN A 195 13.46 12.27 1.64
C ASN A 195 14.42 13.24 0.93
N TYR A 196 13.85 14.22 0.23
CA TYR A 196 14.57 15.31 -0.45
C TYR A 196 14.86 16.48 0.50
N SER A 197 16.13 16.87 0.56
CA SER A 197 16.63 18.23 0.84
C SER A 197 18.11 18.25 0.43
N ILE A 198 18.62 19.33 -0.21
CA ILE A 198 20.07 19.45 -0.47
C ILE A 198 20.77 19.64 0.88
N MET A 199 21.18 18.54 1.51
CA MET A 199 22.04 18.55 2.68
C MET A 199 23.34 17.81 2.34
N ASN A 200 24.45 18.33 2.88
CA ASN A 200 25.85 17.88 2.75
C ASN A 200 26.68 18.47 1.61
N ILE A 201 26.51 19.76 1.36
CA ILE A 201 27.70 20.59 1.20
C ILE A 201 28.22 20.90 2.61
N ASP A 202 29.45 20.48 2.90
CA ASP A 202 30.16 20.98 4.09
C ASP A 202 30.46 22.47 3.89
N PHE A 203 29.65 23.32 4.50
CA PHE A 203 29.85 24.78 4.49
C PHE A 203 31.11 25.21 5.26
N THR A 204 31.90 24.28 5.79
CA THR A 204 33.22 24.56 6.36
C THR A 204 34.37 24.40 5.35
N ASN A 205 34.14 23.76 4.20
CA ASN A 205 35.20 23.39 3.24
C ASN A 205 34.91 23.86 1.81
N TYR A 206 34.68 25.17 1.68
CA TYR A 206 34.53 25.89 0.41
C TYR A 206 35.89 26.45 -0.04
N ASP A 207 36.07 26.65 -1.34
CA ASP A 207 37.23 27.38 -1.85
C ASP A 207 37.07 28.88 -1.60
N LEU A 208 35.84 29.39 -1.73
CA LEU A 208 35.51 30.78 -1.46
C LEU A 208 34.17 30.90 -0.71
N ARG A 209 34.14 31.74 0.32
CA ARG A 209 32.91 32.11 1.04
C ARG A 209 32.80 33.61 1.14
N PHE A 210 31.60 34.10 0.91
CA PHE A 210 31.27 35.51 0.97
C PHE A 210 30.09 35.71 1.89
N ILE A 211 30.36 36.31 3.05
CA ILE A 211 29.36 36.65 4.05
C ILE A 211 28.80 38.04 3.72
N ASP A 212 27.51 38.26 3.99
CA ASP A 212 26.82 39.56 3.84
C ASP A 212 26.48 39.90 2.37
N ALA A 213 26.21 38.88 1.56
CA ALA A 213 25.70 39.02 0.19
C ALA A 213 24.22 39.41 0.24
N LYS A 214 23.90 40.60 -0.29
CA LYS A 214 22.54 41.14 -0.23
C LYS A 214 21.71 40.69 -1.41
N TYR A 215 20.43 40.45 -1.19
CA TYR A 215 19.51 40.00 -2.23
C TYR A 215 18.76 41.18 -2.84
N GLY A 216 18.83 41.36 -4.17
CA GLY A 216 17.99 42.29 -4.92
C GLY A 216 18.17 43.81 -4.68
N VAL A 217 19.27 44.28 -4.05
CA VAL A 217 19.48 45.72 -3.75
C VAL A 217 20.35 46.46 -4.78
N ARG A 218 20.41 47.80 -4.70
CA ARG A 218 21.28 48.63 -5.58
C ARG A 218 22.76 48.45 -5.19
N ARG A 219 23.58 48.10 -6.18
CA ARG A 219 25.03 47.84 -6.02
C ARG A 219 25.85 49.10 -5.70
N ASP A 220 26.45 49.13 -4.51
CA ASP A 220 27.44 50.14 -4.08
C ASP A 220 28.87 49.59 -4.09
N LYS A 221 29.86 50.45 -3.80
CA LYS A 221 31.28 50.06 -3.80
C LYS A 221 31.57 49.00 -2.73
N ASP A 222 32.28 47.94 -3.11
CA ASP A 222 32.73 46.85 -2.24
C ASP A 222 31.60 45.92 -1.72
N MET A 223 30.48 45.81 -2.45
CA MET A 223 29.34 44.93 -2.12
C MET A 223 29.24 43.68 -3.03
N MET A 224 28.62 42.62 -2.48
CA MET A 224 28.21 41.40 -3.19
C MET A 224 26.69 41.33 -3.22
N ILE A 225 26.10 41.09 -4.38
CA ILE A 225 24.65 41.06 -4.57
C ILE A 225 24.24 39.80 -5.33
N VAL A 226 23.14 39.19 -4.92
CA VAL A 226 22.52 38.06 -5.61
C VAL A 226 21.23 38.52 -6.28
N TYR A 227 21.07 38.14 -7.55
CA TYR A 227 19.92 38.42 -8.38
C TYR A 227 19.32 37.12 -8.93
N ASP A 228 18.00 37.04 -9.06
CA ASP A 228 17.27 35.94 -9.71
C ASP A 228 16.19 36.48 -10.65
N GLU A 229 15.30 35.61 -11.14
CA GLU A 229 14.31 35.98 -12.15
C GLU A 229 13.38 37.11 -11.70
N ASP A 230 13.12 37.21 -10.40
CA ASP A 230 12.16 38.17 -9.84
C ASP A 230 12.77 39.57 -9.62
N ASN A 231 14.10 39.69 -9.58
CA ASN A 231 14.76 40.95 -9.21
C ASN A 231 15.99 41.33 -10.06
N PHE A 232 16.28 40.61 -11.15
CA PHE A 232 17.42 40.88 -12.01
C PHE A 232 17.33 42.24 -12.69
N ILE A 233 18.30 43.11 -12.42
CA ILE A 233 18.50 44.38 -13.13
C ILE A 233 19.88 44.30 -13.78
N GLU A 234 19.99 44.55 -15.09
CA GLU A 234 21.28 44.53 -15.79
C GLU A 234 22.33 45.34 -15.03
N THR A 235 23.41 44.68 -14.65
CA THR A 235 24.47 45.26 -13.84
C THR A 235 25.36 46.16 -14.72
N ASN A 236 26.07 47.13 -14.12
CA ASN A 236 26.91 48.06 -14.89
C ASN A 236 28.32 47.48 -15.13
N ILE A 237 29.06 48.05 -16.10
CA ILE A 237 30.37 47.56 -16.57
C ILE A 237 31.51 47.58 -15.53
N TYR A 238 31.26 48.05 -14.30
CA TYR A 238 32.28 48.24 -13.27
C TYR A 238 32.34 47.11 -12.23
N GLY A 239 31.62 46.00 -12.43
CA GLY A 239 31.61 44.80 -11.57
C GLY A 239 32.18 43.54 -12.24
N TYR A 240 31.98 42.39 -11.58
CA TYR A 240 32.22 41.06 -12.13
C TYR A 240 31.13 40.13 -11.61
N GLU A 241 30.56 39.29 -12.47
CA GLU A 241 29.40 38.45 -12.20
C GLU A 241 29.66 36.98 -12.55
N ILE A 242 28.91 36.09 -11.91
CA ILE A 242 28.78 34.68 -12.27
C ILE A 242 27.30 34.31 -12.40
N SER A 243 26.94 33.56 -13.43
CA SER A 243 25.61 32.97 -13.58
C SER A 243 25.65 31.52 -13.15
N VAL A 244 24.63 31.10 -12.41
CA VAL A 244 24.51 29.80 -11.79
C VAL A 244 23.17 29.19 -12.22
N ASP A 245 23.16 27.92 -12.62
CA ASP A 245 21.94 27.21 -12.99
C ASP A 245 21.19 26.65 -11.77
N GLU A 246 20.05 25.99 -12.03
CA GLU A 246 19.17 25.39 -11.01
C GLU A 246 19.83 24.28 -10.17
N TYR A 247 20.99 23.76 -10.61
CA TYR A 247 21.76 22.74 -9.89
C TYR A 247 22.95 23.33 -9.13
N GLY A 248 23.09 24.65 -9.13
CA GLY A 248 24.20 25.34 -8.48
C GLY A 248 25.46 25.38 -9.33
N GLU A 249 25.46 24.95 -10.60
CA GLU A 249 26.67 24.99 -11.43
C GLU A 249 26.83 26.37 -12.09
N VAL A 250 28.04 26.93 -11.98
CA VAL A 250 28.42 28.19 -12.63
C VAL A 250 28.49 27.97 -14.14
N LYS A 251 27.57 28.58 -14.89
CA LYS A 251 27.50 28.46 -16.35
C LYS A 251 28.22 29.56 -17.10
N GLU A 252 28.27 30.77 -16.53
CA GLU A 252 28.98 31.90 -17.12
C GLU A 252 29.70 32.71 -16.04
N VAL A 253 30.84 33.29 -16.39
CA VAL A 253 31.58 34.25 -15.55
C VAL A 253 32.04 35.42 -16.41
N GLY A 254 31.94 36.66 -15.92
CA GLY A 254 32.31 37.82 -16.74
C GLY A 254 31.75 39.14 -16.24
N VAL A 255 31.55 40.08 -17.17
CA VAL A 255 30.80 41.32 -16.91
C VAL A 255 29.49 41.22 -17.68
N ASN A 256 28.36 41.45 -17.01
CA ASN A 256 26.99 41.32 -17.52
C ASN A 256 26.66 39.90 -18.02
N VAL A 257 26.87 38.89 -17.17
CA VAL A 257 26.44 37.50 -17.45
C VAL A 257 24.91 37.41 -17.54
N SER A 258 24.42 36.48 -18.34
CA SER A 258 22.96 36.27 -18.49
C SER A 258 22.42 35.46 -17.33
N LEU A 259 21.21 35.76 -16.85
CA LEU A 259 20.51 34.90 -15.88
C LEU A 259 20.02 33.61 -16.57
N VAL A 260 20.35 32.46 -15.98
CA VAL A 260 19.90 31.13 -16.46
C VAL A 260 18.56 30.78 -15.81
N LYS A 261 17.66 30.13 -16.58
CA LYS A 261 16.30 29.76 -16.14
C LYS A 261 16.34 28.93 -14.86
N ASN A 262 15.50 29.26 -13.87
CA ASN A 262 15.47 28.67 -12.52
C ASN A 262 16.78 28.79 -11.72
N GLY A 263 17.71 29.63 -12.18
CA GLY A 263 19.02 29.87 -11.57
C GLY A 263 19.14 31.26 -10.94
N PHE A 264 20.37 31.69 -10.66
CA PHE A 264 20.66 33.01 -10.09
C PHE A 264 22.01 33.56 -10.55
N VAL A 265 22.20 34.88 -10.41
CA VAL A 265 23.44 35.60 -10.72
C VAL A 265 24.02 36.21 -9.45
N VAL A 266 25.32 35.98 -9.21
CA VAL A 266 26.06 36.66 -8.12
C VAL A 266 26.94 37.75 -8.73
N SER A 267 26.84 38.97 -8.21
CA SER A 267 27.46 40.17 -8.74
C SER A 267 28.27 40.92 -7.68
N GLY A 268 29.55 41.14 -7.95
CA GLY A 268 30.47 41.84 -7.05
C GLY A 268 30.98 43.14 -7.65
N HIS A 269 31.17 44.18 -6.84
CA HIS A 269 31.79 45.45 -7.23
C HIS A 269 32.97 45.81 -6.29
N GLY A 270 34.01 46.49 -6.80
CA GLY A 270 35.17 46.87 -5.97
C GLY A 270 35.97 45.66 -5.48
N THR A 271 36.22 45.53 -4.18
CA THR A 271 36.94 44.38 -3.61
C THR A 271 36.18 43.07 -3.82
N SER A 272 34.84 43.08 -3.79
CA SER A 272 34.01 41.89 -4.00
C SER A 272 34.10 41.36 -5.44
N SER A 273 34.25 42.25 -6.43
CA SER A 273 34.45 41.85 -7.84
C SER A 273 35.75 41.08 -8.07
N LYS A 274 36.78 41.34 -7.27
CA LYS A 274 38.06 40.62 -7.38
C LYS A 274 37.92 39.17 -6.93
N LEU A 275 36.98 38.89 -6.03
CA LEU A 275 36.78 37.57 -5.46
C LEU A 275 36.02 36.64 -6.43
N LEU A 276 35.07 37.18 -7.20
CA LEU A 276 34.36 36.41 -8.23
C LEU A 276 35.21 36.11 -9.46
N LYS A 277 36.29 36.86 -9.70
CA LYS A 277 37.23 36.60 -10.82
C LYS A 277 37.98 35.28 -10.67
N ASP A 278 38.06 34.77 -9.46
CA ASP A 278 38.67 33.48 -9.18
C ASP A 278 37.68 32.33 -9.35
N VAL A 279 36.43 32.56 -9.79
CA VAL A 279 35.40 31.54 -10.09
C VAL A 279 35.42 31.18 -11.58
N SER A 280 35.24 29.90 -11.90
CA SER A 280 35.30 29.34 -13.25
C SER A 280 33.97 28.68 -13.62
N VAL A 281 33.66 28.60 -14.91
CA VAL A 281 32.54 27.80 -15.42
C VAL A 281 32.73 26.33 -15.04
N GLY A 282 31.67 25.70 -14.53
CA GLY A 282 31.63 24.35 -14.00
C GLY A 282 31.91 24.23 -12.50
N ASP A 283 32.30 25.31 -11.83
CA ASP A 283 32.35 25.34 -10.36
C ASP A 283 30.92 25.31 -9.79
N ILE A 284 30.77 24.89 -8.53
CA ILE A 284 29.46 24.89 -7.87
C ILE A 284 29.35 26.12 -6.97
N CYS A 285 28.30 26.90 -7.14
CA CYS A 285 27.94 28.09 -6.38
C CYS A 285 26.62 27.87 -5.65
N VAL A 286 26.60 28.13 -4.34
CA VAL A 286 25.41 27.99 -3.49
C VAL A 286 25.19 29.27 -2.68
N TYR A 287 23.96 29.74 -2.63
CA TYR A 287 23.55 30.93 -1.89
C TYR A 287 22.51 30.58 -0.81
N ILE A 288 22.89 30.70 0.46
CA ILE A 288 22.05 30.37 1.63
C ILE A 288 22.38 31.37 2.75
N ASP A 289 21.37 31.86 3.48
CA ASP A 289 21.50 32.77 4.62
C ASP A 289 22.41 33.99 4.37
N GLU A 290 22.13 34.74 3.30
CA GLU A 290 22.93 35.91 2.87
C GLU A 290 24.44 35.60 2.65
N THR A 291 24.76 34.33 2.39
CA THR A 291 26.14 33.88 2.21
C THR A 291 26.28 33.10 0.90
N VAL A 292 27.31 33.42 0.10
CA VAL A 292 27.65 32.70 -1.13
C VAL A 292 28.86 31.79 -0.90
N TYR A 293 28.74 30.53 -1.30
CA TYR A 293 29.78 29.50 -1.20
C TYR A 293 30.15 28.99 -2.60
N ILE A 294 31.45 28.90 -2.92
CA ILE A 294 31.96 28.38 -4.20
C ILE A 294 32.88 27.18 -3.99
N TYR A 295 32.68 26.13 -4.80
CA TYR A 295 33.43 24.88 -4.82
C TYR A 295 34.02 24.65 -6.22
N LYS A 296 35.32 24.40 -6.33
CA LYS A 296 35.99 24.22 -7.62
C LYS A 296 35.67 22.87 -8.29
N ASN A 297 35.38 22.89 -9.59
CA ASN A 297 35.01 21.70 -10.38
C ASN A 297 36.05 20.55 -10.29
N LYS A 298 37.34 20.90 -10.24
CA LYS A 298 38.45 19.95 -10.11
C LYS A 298 38.47 19.19 -8.78
N ASP A 299 37.70 19.65 -7.79
CA ASP A 299 37.54 19.04 -6.48
C ASP A 299 36.25 18.16 -6.41
N ILE A 300 35.55 17.97 -7.55
CA ILE A 300 34.40 17.06 -7.69
C ILE A 300 34.88 15.67 -8.14
N ASP A 301 34.82 14.73 -7.19
CA ASP A 301 35.40 13.39 -7.22
C ASP A 301 34.67 12.39 -8.16
N ARG A 302 35.33 11.27 -8.50
CA ARG A 302 34.94 10.10 -9.34
C ARG A 302 33.48 9.56 -9.22
N ARG A 303 32.73 10.03 -8.24
CA ARG A 303 31.41 9.59 -7.78
C ARG A 303 30.30 9.82 -8.83
N SER A 304 30.34 10.94 -9.54
CA SER A 304 29.30 11.30 -10.52
C SER A 304 29.34 10.46 -11.81
N LYS A 305 30.50 9.87 -12.15
CA LYS A 305 30.66 9.03 -13.37
C LYS A 305 30.15 7.60 -13.19
N VAL A 306 30.18 7.07 -11.97
CA VAL A 306 29.65 5.74 -11.66
C VAL A 306 28.13 5.77 -11.63
N TYR A 307 27.56 6.86 -11.11
CA TYR A 307 26.11 7.12 -11.09
C TYR A 307 25.47 7.14 -12.49
N LEU A 308 26.06 7.86 -13.45
CA LEU A 308 25.56 7.90 -14.84
C LEU A 308 25.59 6.53 -15.53
N LYS A 309 26.63 5.73 -15.28
CA LYS A 309 26.78 4.38 -15.85
C LYS A 309 25.78 3.37 -15.28
N LEU A 310 25.29 3.61 -14.06
CA LEU A 310 24.27 2.78 -13.41
C LEU A 310 22.90 2.98 -14.06
N ILE A 311 22.55 4.24 -14.36
CA ILE A 311 21.27 4.62 -14.97
C ILE A 311 21.12 4.02 -16.37
N ASP A 312 22.17 4.07 -17.20
CA ASP A 312 22.13 3.50 -18.56
C ASP A 312 21.88 1.99 -18.55
N LEU A 313 22.54 1.24 -17.65
CA LEU A 313 22.43 -0.21 -17.56
C LEU A 313 21.06 -0.69 -17.06
N ILE A 314 20.41 0.09 -16.18
CA ILE A 314 19.07 -0.20 -15.65
C ILE A 314 18.01 -0.04 -16.74
N ASN A 315 18.13 1.00 -17.56
CA ASN A 315 17.20 1.23 -18.67
C ASN A 315 17.28 0.13 -19.74
N GLU A 316 18.46 -0.47 -19.94
CA GLU A 316 18.65 -1.58 -20.88
C GLU A 316 18.07 -2.91 -20.34
N ILE A 317 18.12 -3.17 -19.03
CA ILE A 317 17.54 -4.39 -18.40
C ILE A 317 16.02 -4.46 -18.55
N ASN A 318 15.32 -3.33 -18.43
CA ASN A 318 13.86 -3.25 -18.40
C ASN A 318 13.16 -3.64 -19.72
N ILE A 319 13.91 -3.81 -20.81
CA ILE A 319 13.39 -4.12 -22.15
C ILE A 319 13.87 -5.49 -22.68
N ILE A 320 14.60 -6.27 -21.88
CA ILE A 320 15.17 -7.56 -22.28
C ILE A 320 14.22 -8.71 -21.90
N THR A 321 13.70 -9.43 -22.90
CA THR A 321 12.85 -10.62 -22.72
C THR A 321 13.63 -11.93 -22.70
N ASP A 322 14.90 -11.91 -23.08
CA ASP A 322 15.80 -13.07 -23.09
C ASP A 322 16.45 -13.25 -21.71
N ASN A 323 16.13 -14.34 -21.02
CA ASN A 323 16.60 -14.59 -19.65
C ASN A 323 18.14 -14.72 -19.56
N LYS A 324 18.82 -15.13 -20.63
CA LYS A 324 20.28 -15.23 -20.67
C LYS A 324 20.92 -13.85 -20.76
N LEU A 325 20.36 -12.98 -21.60
CA LEU A 325 20.84 -11.60 -21.74
C LEU A 325 20.52 -10.78 -20.49
N TYR A 326 19.33 -10.97 -19.90
CA TYR A 326 18.95 -10.36 -18.63
C TYR A 326 19.95 -10.70 -17.52
N ASN A 327 20.32 -11.97 -17.39
CA ASN A 327 21.24 -12.42 -16.36
C ASN A 327 22.66 -11.85 -16.55
N VAL A 328 23.11 -11.59 -17.77
CA VAL A 328 24.41 -10.94 -18.04
C VAL A 328 24.41 -9.50 -17.51
N TYR A 329 23.40 -8.70 -17.86
CA TYR A 329 23.30 -7.32 -17.39
C TYR A 329 23.02 -7.22 -15.88
N ALA A 330 22.24 -8.15 -15.32
CA ALA A 330 22.01 -8.23 -13.88
C ALA A 330 23.29 -8.57 -13.09
N MET A 331 24.18 -9.41 -13.65
CA MET A 331 25.49 -9.69 -13.03
C MET A 331 26.45 -8.49 -13.12
N GLU A 332 26.40 -7.74 -14.21
CA GLU A 332 27.19 -6.53 -14.40
C GLU A 332 26.73 -5.40 -13.46
N LEU A 333 25.41 -5.24 -13.30
CA LEU A 333 24.79 -4.34 -12.30
C LEU A 333 25.22 -4.72 -10.88
N ASN A 334 25.15 -6.00 -10.52
CA ASN A 334 25.60 -6.50 -9.22
C ASN A 334 27.10 -6.26 -8.96
N ALA A 335 27.94 -6.38 -9.99
CA ALA A 335 29.38 -6.11 -9.86
C ALA A 335 29.69 -4.62 -9.64
N ILE A 336 28.92 -3.73 -10.28
CA ILE A 336 29.05 -2.27 -10.11
C ILE A 336 28.51 -1.84 -8.74
N ILE A 337 27.36 -2.36 -8.30
CA ILE A 337 26.80 -2.13 -6.95
C ILE A 337 27.79 -2.59 -5.87
N LYS A 338 28.45 -3.73 -6.07
CA LYS A 338 29.46 -4.24 -5.13
C LYS A 338 30.72 -3.37 -5.08
N GLN A 339 31.13 -2.78 -6.20
CA GLN A 339 32.21 -1.78 -6.22
C GLN A 339 31.76 -0.45 -5.56
N PHE A 340 30.49 -0.07 -5.70
CA PHE A 340 29.88 1.07 -5.01
C PHE A 340 29.92 0.86 -3.48
N ASN A 341 29.52 -0.32 -3.01
CA ASN A 341 29.53 -0.68 -1.58
C ASN A 341 30.94 -0.87 -0.98
N VAL A 342 31.96 -1.17 -1.79
CA VAL A 342 33.37 -1.29 -1.31
C VAL A 342 34.06 0.08 -1.21
N ILE A 343 33.60 1.09 -1.94
CA ILE A 343 34.15 2.45 -1.88
C ILE A 343 33.60 3.23 -0.66
N TYR A 344 32.47 2.80 -0.12
CA TYR A 344 31.76 3.47 0.96
C TYR A 344 31.46 2.53 2.12
N ASP A 345 32.40 2.48 3.06
CA ASP A 345 32.27 1.80 4.34
C ASP A 345 31.78 2.80 5.41
N GLU A 346 30.65 2.45 6.03
CA GLU A 346 29.92 3.06 7.16
C GLU A 346 29.82 4.61 7.25
N THR A 347 28.56 5.11 7.27
CA THR A 347 28.03 6.40 7.79
C THR A 347 27.47 7.47 6.82
N ASP A 348 27.37 7.22 5.50
CA ASP A 348 26.94 8.23 4.53
C ASP A 348 25.47 8.05 4.04
N GLU A 349 24.60 9.00 4.41
CA GLU A 349 23.14 9.03 4.22
C GLU A 349 22.70 9.08 2.74
N THR A 350 23.63 9.32 1.81
CA THR A 350 23.39 9.45 0.37
C THR A 350 23.22 8.10 -0.36
N ILE A 351 23.79 7.01 0.17
CA ILE A 351 23.70 5.65 -0.42
C ILE A 351 22.30 5.07 -0.29
N ASN A 352 21.61 5.50 0.74
CA ASN A 352 20.27 5.07 1.08
C ASN A 352 19.18 5.58 0.10
N ILE A 353 19.41 6.74 -0.51
CA ILE A 353 18.52 7.35 -1.50
C ILE A 353 18.64 6.65 -2.87
N LEU A 354 19.87 6.38 -3.32
CA LEU A 354 20.13 5.64 -4.56
C LEU A 354 19.54 4.24 -4.49
N TYR A 355 19.67 3.64 -3.32
CA TYR A 355 19.13 2.34 -3.05
C TYR A 355 17.58 2.32 -3.16
N ASN A 356 16.89 3.34 -2.65
CA ASN A 356 15.42 3.35 -2.62
C ASN A 356 14.81 3.48 -4.01
N PHE A 357 15.46 4.25 -4.86
CA PHE A 357 15.12 4.35 -6.27
C PHE A 357 15.23 3.00 -7.01
N LEU A 358 16.16 2.11 -6.60
CA LEU A 358 16.30 0.77 -7.17
C LEU A 358 15.21 -0.21 -6.69
N CYS A 359 14.68 -0.02 -5.47
CA CYS A 359 13.52 -0.78 -4.98
C CYS A 359 12.23 -0.43 -5.71
N ASP A 360 12.00 0.85 -6.00
CA ASP A 360 10.82 1.32 -6.75
C ASP A 360 10.75 0.72 -8.17
N ILE A 361 11.91 0.48 -8.80
CA ILE A 361 11.98 -0.18 -10.11
C ILE A 361 11.68 -1.69 -10.00
N SER A 362 12.07 -2.36 -8.90
CA SER A 362 11.74 -3.78 -8.67
C SER A 362 10.25 -4.01 -8.41
N ASP A 363 9.59 -3.07 -7.74
CA ASP A 363 8.14 -3.11 -7.48
C ASP A 363 7.34 -2.87 -8.79
N SER A 364 7.93 -2.17 -9.77
CA SER A 364 7.35 -2.04 -11.12
C SER A 364 7.51 -3.32 -11.97
N LEU A 365 8.54 -4.13 -11.72
CA LEU A 365 8.84 -5.35 -12.48
C LEU A 365 7.99 -6.56 -12.02
N PHE A 366 7.58 -6.58 -10.74
CA PHE A 366 6.73 -7.64 -10.17
C PHE A 366 5.28 -7.59 -10.69
N VAL A 367 4.78 -6.40 -11.05
CA VAL A 367 3.46 -6.20 -11.67
C VAL A 367 3.39 -6.88 -13.04
N SER A 368 4.49 -6.94 -13.79
CA SER A 368 4.53 -7.55 -15.14
C SER A 368 4.57 -9.09 -15.14
N LEU A 369 5.05 -9.71 -14.07
CA LEU A 369 5.16 -11.19 -13.95
C LEU A 369 3.89 -11.82 -13.38
N TYR A 370 3.07 -11.06 -12.65
CA TYR A 370 1.84 -11.54 -12.02
C TYR A 370 0.59 -11.43 -12.91
N ASP A 371 0.61 -10.59 -13.94
CA ASP A 371 -0.47 -10.47 -14.94
C ASP A 371 -0.73 -11.79 -15.71
N ASN A 372 0.19 -12.78 -15.63
CA ASN A 372 0.07 -14.03 -16.39
C ASN A 372 -0.58 -15.22 -15.64
N ASN A 373 -0.74 -15.20 -14.31
CA ASN A 373 -1.37 -16.31 -13.57
C ASN A 373 -2.44 -15.80 -12.60
N HIS A 374 -3.68 -15.76 -13.07
CA HIS A 374 -4.88 -15.34 -12.35
C HIS A 374 -5.32 -16.38 -11.29
N SER A 375 -4.55 -16.52 -10.21
CA SER A 375 -4.96 -17.32 -9.06
C SER A 375 -4.27 -16.80 -7.81
N TYR A 376 -5.01 -16.18 -6.88
CA TYR A 376 -4.55 -16.07 -5.51
C TYR A 376 -4.37 -17.49 -4.96
N ASN A 377 -3.13 -17.96 -4.87
CA ASN A 377 -2.80 -19.04 -3.96
C ASN A 377 -2.66 -18.42 -2.58
N TYR A 378 -3.49 -18.89 -1.65
CA TYR A 378 -3.42 -18.69 -0.20
C TYR A 378 -2.01 -18.28 0.27
N VAL A 379 -1.84 -17.03 0.71
CA VAL A 379 -0.79 -16.73 1.67
C VAL A 379 -1.41 -16.95 3.04
N GLU A 380 -1.32 -18.18 3.52
CA GLU A 380 -1.59 -18.50 4.92
C GLU A 380 -0.47 -17.84 5.73
N LEU A 381 -0.78 -16.70 6.37
CA LEU A 381 0.14 -16.08 7.32
C LEU A 381 0.36 -17.10 8.45
N ASN A 382 1.61 -17.51 8.61
CA ASN A 382 2.01 -18.58 9.51
C ASN A 382 1.63 -18.20 10.96
N TYR A 383 0.62 -18.89 11.52
CA TYR A 383 -0.04 -18.59 12.80
C TYR A 383 0.88 -18.71 14.04
N ASP A 384 2.08 -19.27 13.89
CA ASP A 384 2.99 -19.58 15.02
C ASP A 384 3.58 -18.37 15.76
N LEU A 385 3.37 -17.13 15.28
CA LEU A 385 3.78 -15.90 15.98
C LEU A 385 2.71 -15.33 16.93
N MET A 386 1.44 -15.76 16.82
CA MET A 386 0.31 -15.16 17.56
C MET A 386 0.21 -15.58 19.04
N ASP A 387 0.85 -16.69 19.44
CA ASP A 387 0.72 -17.22 20.80
C ASP A 387 1.73 -16.64 21.81
N LYS A 388 2.57 -15.66 21.40
CA LYS A 388 3.66 -15.13 22.24
C LYS A 388 3.50 -13.69 22.73
N THR A 389 2.46 -12.96 22.35
CA THR A 389 2.48 -11.48 22.46
C THR A 389 2.01 -10.88 23.79
N TYR A 390 1.34 -11.65 24.67
CA TYR A 390 0.79 -11.10 25.92
C TYR A 390 1.65 -11.29 27.17
N GLU A 391 2.70 -12.12 27.11
CA GLU A 391 3.54 -12.42 28.28
C GLU A 391 4.79 -11.55 28.41
N ASP A 392 5.20 -10.80 27.37
CA ASP A 392 6.42 -9.98 27.41
C ASP A 392 6.15 -8.57 27.98
N PRO A 393 6.65 -8.23 29.18
CA PRO A 393 6.46 -6.92 29.80
C PRO A 393 7.09 -5.77 29.01
N SER A 394 8.04 -6.06 28.10
CA SER A 394 8.70 -5.04 27.28
C SER A 394 7.79 -4.42 26.21
N ASN A 395 6.61 -4.99 25.96
CA ASN A 395 5.60 -4.44 25.04
C ASN A 395 4.80 -3.26 25.64
N PHE A 396 5.00 -2.90 26.91
CA PHE A 396 4.16 -1.97 27.66
C PHE A 396 4.99 -0.90 28.39
N ILE A 397 5.74 -0.06 27.66
CA ILE A 397 6.71 0.88 28.28
C ILE A 397 6.14 2.31 28.46
N ASN A 398 5.19 2.73 27.62
CA ASN A 398 4.56 4.04 27.72
C ASN A 398 3.28 3.95 28.57
N PHE A 399 3.15 4.79 29.59
CA PHE A 399 1.95 4.83 30.42
C PHE A 399 1.37 6.23 30.61
N ILE A 400 0.07 6.28 30.85
CA ILE A 400 -0.67 7.47 31.26
C ILE A 400 -1.18 7.25 32.69
N ASP A 401 -0.92 8.22 33.56
CA ASP A 401 -1.47 8.24 34.91
C ASP A 401 -2.83 8.97 34.90
N TYR A 402 -3.87 8.31 35.42
CA TYR A 402 -5.10 8.96 35.82
C TYR A 402 -5.06 9.16 37.34
N THR A 403 -4.90 10.41 37.75
CA THR A 403 -4.68 10.83 39.15
C THR A 403 -5.96 11.26 39.87
N GLU A 404 -7.07 11.34 39.15
CA GLU A 404 -8.37 11.66 39.74
C GLU A 404 -8.94 10.48 40.53
N LYS A 405 -9.88 10.77 41.43
CA LYS A 405 -10.43 9.76 42.35
C LYS A 405 -11.19 8.65 41.60
N LEU A 406 -10.77 7.41 41.79
CA LEU A 406 -11.51 6.22 41.37
C LEU A 406 -12.61 5.89 42.39
N TYR A 407 -13.83 5.70 41.88
CA TYR A 407 -14.99 5.30 42.70
C TYR A 407 -15.25 3.80 42.55
N TYR A 408 -15.62 3.12 43.63
CA TYR A 408 -15.87 1.67 43.63
C TYR A 408 -17.37 1.40 43.73
N GLY A 409 -17.97 0.91 42.64
CA GLY A 409 -19.42 0.72 42.53
C GLY A 409 -20.21 2.03 42.72
N GLY A 410 -21.54 1.91 42.81
CA GLY A 410 -22.41 3.08 43.00
C GLY A 410 -22.89 3.74 41.69
N PHE A 411 -23.55 4.90 41.82
CA PHE A 411 -24.07 5.65 40.67
C PHE A 411 -22.93 6.41 39.99
N ARG A 412 -22.89 6.38 38.66
CA ARG A 412 -21.90 7.09 37.84
C ARG A 412 -22.25 8.59 37.84
N ASN A 413 -21.53 9.36 38.65
CA ASN A 413 -21.67 10.82 38.71
C ASN A 413 -20.92 11.49 37.56
N GLN A 414 -21.31 12.72 37.23
CA GLN A 414 -20.62 13.54 36.25
C GLN A 414 -19.14 13.73 36.62
N ASP A 415 -18.27 13.70 35.60
CA ASP A 415 -16.82 13.95 35.70
C ASP A 415 -16.06 12.94 36.58
N THR A 416 -16.52 11.68 36.60
CA THR A 416 -15.89 10.59 37.37
C THR A 416 -15.65 9.34 36.52
N ILE A 417 -14.72 8.49 36.97
CA ILE A 417 -14.56 7.10 36.53
C ILE A 417 -14.93 6.18 37.69
N VAL A 418 -15.80 5.20 37.42
CA VAL A 418 -16.28 4.21 38.38
C VAL A 418 -15.80 2.82 37.99
N PHE A 419 -15.22 2.10 38.94
CA PHE A 419 -14.82 0.71 38.83
C PHE A 419 -15.97 -0.23 39.20
N TYR A 420 -16.29 -1.16 38.30
CA TYR A 420 -17.24 -2.24 38.54
C TYR A 420 -16.59 -3.62 38.36
N ASN A 421 -16.75 -4.52 39.32
CA ASN A 421 -16.41 -5.94 39.23
C ASN A 421 -17.62 -6.80 39.63
N ALA A 422 -17.48 -8.12 39.62
CA ALA A 422 -18.58 -9.03 39.97
C ALA A 422 -19.22 -8.75 41.34
N ASP A 423 -18.49 -8.19 42.31
CA ASP A 423 -18.99 -7.94 43.67
C ASP A 423 -19.83 -6.67 43.79
N ASN A 424 -19.63 -5.69 42.90
CA ASN A 424 -20.26 -4.37 42.99
C ASN A 424 -20.97 -3.94 41.68
N TYR A 425 -21.01 -4.81 40.68
CA TYR A 425 -21.65 -4.58 39.39
C TYR A 425 -23.15 -4.30 39.55
N ARG A 426 -23.64 -3.37 38.73
CA ARG A 426 -25.04 -2.94 38.69
C ARG A 426 -25.35 -2.38 37.31
N VAL A 427 -26.64 -2.19 37.04
CA VAL A 427 -27.11 -1.49 35.83
C VAL A 427 -26.57 -0.06 35.83
N ARG A 428 -25.93 0.31 34.72
CA ARG A 428 -25.32 1.62 34.47
C ARG A 428 -26.19 2.37 33.45
N ASN A 429 -26.22 3.69 33.53
CA ASN A 429 -26.96 4.50 32.56
C ASN A 429 -26.17 4.61 31.24
N SER A 430 -26.79 5.09 30.17
CA SER A 430 -26.14 5.30 28.87
C SER A 430 -25.42 6.65 28.73
N TYR A 431 -25.43 7.50 29.77
CA TYR A 431 -24.77 8.80 29.75
C TYR A 431 -23.29 8.65 30.14
N GLY A 432 -22.43 8.19 29.25
CA GLY A 432 -21.00 7.98 29.54
C GLY A 432 -20.32 7.03 28.57
N TYR A 433 -19.09 6.62 28.91
CA TYR A 433 -18.27 5.76 28.08
C TYR A 433 -17.45 4.81 28.95
N GLU A 434 -17.30 3.56 28.52
CA GLU A 434 -16.81 2.48 29.36
C GLU A 434 -15.78 1.63 28.64
N ILE A 435 -14.96 0.95 29.43
CA ILE A 435 -14.06 -0.11 28.98
C ILE A 435 -14.28 -1.38 29.80
N ALA A 436 -14.29 -2.53 29.13
CA ALA A 436 -14.24 -3.84 29.77
C ALA A 436 -12.79 -4.29 29.85
N VAL A 437 -12.37 -4.76 31.01
CA VAL A 437 -10.99 -5.19 31.28
C VAL A 437 -11.03 -6.64 31.75
N ASP A 438 -10.27 -7.51 31.09
CA ASP A 438 -10.24 -8.93 31.39
C ASP A 438 -9.45 -9.27 32.68
N LYS A 439 -9.39 -10.56 33.03
CA LYS A 439 -8.66 -11.07 34.19
C LYS A 439 -7.14 -10.83 34.13
N ASN A 440 -6.57 -10.55 32.95
CA ASN A 440 -5.16 -10.26 32.74
C ASN A 440 -4.87 -8.75 32.80
N ASN A 441 -5.89 -7.95 33.12
CA ASN A 441 -5.89 -6.49 33.08
C ASN A 441 -5.76 -5.88 31.68
N ILE A 442 -6.24 -6.57 30.65
CA ILE A 442 -6.23 -6.06 29.27
C ILE A 442 -7.61 -5.51 28.90
N ILE A 443 -7.66 -4.34 28.28
CA ILE A 443 -8.91 -3.76 27.76
C ILE A 443 -9.38 -4.60 26.56
N ILE A 444 -10.61 -5.11 26.61
CA ILE A 444 -11.17 -6.03 25.59
C ILE A 444 -12.48 -5.54 24.94
N ASP A 445 -13.11 -4.50 25.48
CA ASP A 445 -14.26 -3.82 24.87
C ASP A 445 -14.27 -2.34 25.30
N LYS A 446 -14.82 -1.46 24.48
CA LYS A 446 -14.86 0.00 24.72
C LYS A 446 -16.05 0.64 23.99
N LYS A 447 -17.10 1.06 24.72
CA LYS A 447 -18.32 1.69 24.17
C LYS A 447 -19.17 2.33 25.27
N ILE A 448 -20.35 2.88 24.95
CA ILE A 448 -21.26 3.54 25.92
C ILE A 448 -21.68 2.59 27.06
N LEU A 449 -21.90 1.31 26.75
CA LEU A 449 -22.19 0.25 27.71
C LEU A 449 -21.50 -1.05 27.32
N VAL A 450 -20.55 -1.50 28.13
CA VAL A 450 -19.85 -2.79 27.94
C VAL A 450 -20.39 -3.84 28.91
N ASP A 451 -20.29 -5.11 28.52
CA ASP A 451 -20.58 -6.23 29.42
C ASP A 451 -19.43 -6.47 30.40
N LEU A 452 -19.75 -7.00 31.60
CA LEU A 452 -18.75 -7.37 32.58
C LEU A 452 -18.08 -8.68 32.16
N PRO A 453 -16.78 -8.70 31.86
CA PRO A 453 -16.10 -9.93 31.45
C PRO A 453 -15.86 -10.87 32.64
N GLU A 454 -15.86 -12.16 32.37
CA GLU A 454 -15.65 -13.19 33.39
C GLU A 454 -14.27 -13.04 34.06
N GLY A 455 -14.27 -12.85 35.39
CA GLY A 455 -13.05 -12.64 36.18
C GLY A 455 -12.37 -11.29 35.97
N GLY A 456 -12.99 -10.37 35.22
CA GLY A 456 -12.50 -9.03 34.97
C GLY A 456 -13.31 -7.92 35.66
N TYR A 457 -13.23 -6.71 35.11
CA TYR A 457 -13.87 -5.51 35.63
C TYR A 457 -14.19 -4.50 34.52
N ILE A 458 -14.89 -3.42 34.88
CA ILE A 458 -15.25 -2.32 34.00
C ILE A 458 -14.77 -1.02 34.62
N LEU A 459 -14.20 -0.13 33.81
CA LEU A 459 -14.03 1.28 34.16
C LEU A 459 -15.02 2.10 33.35
N SER A 460 -15.89 2.83 34.06
CA SER A 460 -17.06 3.51 33.50
C SER A 460 -17.00 5.00 33.80
N GLY A 461 -16.78 5.80 32.76
CA GLY A 461 -16.61 7.26 32.84
C GLY A 461 -17.87 8.04 32.45
N HIS A 462 -18.06 9.22 33.03
CA HIS A 462 -19.06 10.22 32.62
C HIS A 462 -18.43 11.60 32.58
N GLY A 463 -18.85 12.46 31.65
CA GLY A 463 -18.28 13.81 31.48
C GLY A 463 -16.80 13.74 31.13
N THR A 464 -15.95 14.47 31.85
CA THR A 464 -14.48 14.43 31.64
C THR A 464 -13.89 13.02 31.77
N GLY A 465 -14.46 12.15 32.61
CA GLY A 465 -14.03 10.76 32.74
C GLY A 465 -14.33 9.93 31.49
N ALA A 466 -15.47 10.19 30.82
CA ALA A 466 -15.80 9.56 29.54
C ALA A 466 -14.89 10.06 28.42
N GLU A 467 -14.63 11.37 28.37
CA GLU A 467 -13.71 11.99 27.41
C GLU A 467 -12.28 11.47 27.59
N PHE A 468 -11.83 11.29 28.84
CA PHE A 468 -10.54 10.67 29.12
C PHE A 468 -10.46 9.24 28.55
N ILE A 469 -11.47 8.40 28.81
CA ILE A 469 -11.53 7.04 28.28
C ILE A 469 -11.50 7.05 26.75
N LYS A 470 -12.31 7.91 26.12
CA LYS A 470 -12.36 8.04 24.65
C LYS A 470 -11.01 8.41 24.06
N ASN A 471 -10.35 9.43 24.62
CA ASN A 471 -9.18 10.04 24.01
C ASN A 471 -7.85 9.32 24.35
N ASN A 472 -7.80 8.53 25.42
CA ASN A 472 -6.52 8.01 25.95
C ASN A 472 -6.41 6.49 25.99
N LEU A 473 -7.51 5.74 26.00
CA LEU A 473 -7.51 4.30 26.27
C LEU A 473 -7.94 3.51 25.05
N ASN A 474 -7.18 2.51 24.63
CA ASN A 474 -7.51 1.67 23.48
C ASN A 474 -7.60 0.19 23.86
N LEU A 475 -8.28 -0.60 23.02
CA LEU A 475 -8.30 -2.06 23.16
C LEU A 475 -6.85 -2.59 23.22
N GLY A 476 -6.62 -3.61 24.03
CA GLY A 476 -5.31 -4.22 24.21
C GLY A 476 -4.35 -3.47 25.15
N ASN A 477 -4.68 -2.24 25.57
CA ASN A 477 -3.91 -1.56 26.62
C ASN A 477 -4.04 -2.30 27.95
N LYS A 478 -2.98 -2.24 28.75
CA LYS A 478 -2.95 -2.85 30.08
C LYS A 478 -3.30 -1.83 31.14
N VAL A 479 -4.17 -2.21 32.07
CA VAL A 479 -4.62 -1.37 33.17
C VAL A 479 -3.96 -1.83 34.47
N GLU A 480 -3.35 -0.93 35.22
CA GLU A 480 -2.89 -1.21 36.58
C GLU A 480 -3.57 -0.24 37.53
N ILE A 481 -4.39 -0.77 38.43
CA ILE A 481 -5.08 0.01 39.44
C ILE A 481 -4.32 -0.11 40.74
N THR A 482 -3.88 1.02 41.29
CA THR A 482 -3.30 1.11 42.63
C THR A 482 -4.18 1.97 43.53
N ASP A 483 -3.91 1.98 44.84
CA ASP A 483 -4.66 2.76 45.83
C ASP A 483 -4.65 4.29 45.59
N SER A 484 -3.80 4.79 44.67
CA SER A 484 -3.58 6.24 44.47
C SER A 484 -3.52 6.70 43.01
N CYS A 485 -3.49 5.79 42.04
CA CYS A 485 -3.50 6.13 40.61
C CYS A 485 -3.94 4.92 39.77
N ILE A 486 -4.56 5.19 38.62
CA ILE A 486 -4.75 4.19 37.56
C ILE A 486 -3.69 4.44 36.51
N LYS A 487 -2.89 3.42 36.20
CA LYS A 487 -1.89 3.47 35.13
C LYS A 487 -2.40 2.70 33.93
N PHE A 488 -2.34 3.33 32.78
CA PHE A 488 -2.68 2.72 31.52
C PHE A 488 -1.42 2.56 30.70
N TYR A 489 -0.95 1.32 30.57
CA TYR A 489 0.20 1.02 29.73
C TYR A 489 -0.28 0.79 28.31
N LYS A 490 0.24 1.61 27.40
CA LYS A 490 0.03 1.45 25.97
C LYS A 490 0.82 0.25 25.50
N ASP A 491 0.14 -0.64 24.79
CA ASP A 491 0.81 -1.67 24.01
C ASP A 491 1.58 -1.00 22.87
N LEU A 492 2.86 -1.34 22.73
CA LEU A 492 3.80 -0.69 21.82
C LEU A 492 3.65 -1.13 20.37
N GLY A 493 2.57 -1.82 19.96
CA GLY A 493 2.26 -2.07 18.54
C GLY A 493 1.80 -3.48 18.19
N SER A 494 1.59 -4.37 19.16
CA SER A 494 1.09 -5.72 18.86
C SER A 494 -0.39 -5.73 18.48
N ASN A 495 -1.22 -4.91 19.13
CA ASN A 495 -2.65 -4.81 18.89
C ASN A 495 -3.00 -3.97 17.65
N GLU A 496 -2.33 -2.85 17.40
CA GLU A 496 -2.53 -2.09 16.14
C GLU A 496 -2.15 -2.94 14.93
N TYR A 497 -1.05 -3.71 15.03
CA TYR A 497 -0.69 -4.69 14.01
C TYR A 497 -1.71 -5.83 13.88
N ASN A 498 -2.19 -6.40 14.99
CA ASN A 498 -3.20 -7.46 14.94
C ASN A 498 -4.54 -6.96 14.40
N ASP A 499 -4.93 -5.72 14.69
CA ASP A 499 -6.10 -5.05 14.15
C ASP A 499 -5.98 -4.86 12.63
N LEU A 500 -4.81 -4.40 12.16
CA LEU A 500 -4.50 -4.32 10.73
C LEU A 500 -4.62 -5.68 10.03
N ILE A 501 -4.09 -6.74 10.66
CA ILE A 501 -4.17 -8.11 10.14
C ILE A 501 -5.61 -8.60 10.11
N SER A 502 -6.40 -8.30 11.15
CA SER A 502 -7.83 -8.62 11.20
C SER A 502 -8.57 -7.93 10.06
N LYS A 503 -8.46 -6.60 9.95
CA LYS A 503 -9.08 -5.80 8.87
C LYS A 503 -8.69 -6.32 7.48
N ARG A 504 -7.41 -6.65 7.29
CA ARG A 504 -6.90 -7.27 6.06
C ARG A 504 -7.57 -8.60 5.76
N ASN A 505 -7.73 -9.47 6.77
CA ASN A 505 -8.33 -10.79 6.58
C ASN A 505 -9.84 -10.71 6.31
N ASP A 506 -10.52 -9.76 6.96
CA ASP A 506 -11.92 -9.46 6.69
C ASP A 506 -12.09 -9.00 5.23
N LEU A 507 -11.20 -8.11 4.76
CA LEU A 507 -11.18 -7.68 3.36
C LEU A 507 -10.90 -8.81 2.38
N VAL A 508 -9.93 -9.69 2.66
CA VAL A 508 -9.70 -10.87 1.80
C VAL A 508 -10.92 -11.78 1.76
N SER A 509 -11.59 -11.98 2.89
CA SER A 509 -12.82 -12.76 2.94
C SER A 509 -13.91 -12.13 2.07
N LYS A 510 -14.09 -10.81 2.17
CA LYS A 510 -15.05 -10.06 1.34
C LYS A 510 -14.70 -10.07 -0.15
N ILE A 511 -13.43 -9.89 -0.51
CA ILE A 511 -12.94 -10.01 -1.90
C ILE A 511 -13.30 -11.38 -2.46
N ASN A 512 -13.06 -12.45 -1.68
CA ASN A 512 -13.36 -13.81 -2.08
C ASN A 512 -14.86 -14.04 -2.25
N GLU A 513 -15.68 -13.55 -1.33
CA GLU A 513 -17.13 -13.59 -1.44
C GLU A 513 -17.62 -12.89 -2.70
N HIS A 514 -17.15 -11.67 -2.96
CA HIS A 514 -17.51 -10.89 -4.15
C HIS A 514 -17.05 -11.61 -5.43
N CYS A 515 -15.86 -12.21 -5.44
CA CYS A 515 -15.37 -13.03 -6.56
C CYS A 515 -16.25 -14.27 -6.81
N ILE A 516 -16.64 -14.98 -5.75
CA ILE A 516 -17.51 -16.17 -5.81
C ILE A 516 -18.89 -15.79 -6.36
N ASN A 517 -19.41 -14.65 -5.92
CA ASN A 517 -20.70 -14.10 -6.35
C ASN A 517 -20.63 -13.34 -7.68
N ALA A 518 -19.44 -13.28 -8.31
CA ALA A 518 -19.18 -12.57 -9.56
C ALA A 518 -19.60 -11.09 -9.56
N ILE A 519 -19.46 -10.42 -8.41
CA ILE A 519 -19.72 -8.98 -8.28
C ILE A 519 -18.61 -8.21 -9.01
N PRO A 520 -18.92 -7.30 -9.94
CA PRO A 520 -17.91 -6.62 -10.75
C PRO A 520 -17.21 -5.50 -9.97
N HIS A 521 -15.90 -5.65 -9.74
CA HIS A 521 -15.00 -4.65 -9.12
C HIS A 521 -13.73 -4.47 -9.95
N ASP A 522 -12.96 -3.39 -9.73
CA ASP A 522 -11.58 -3.27 -10.26
C ASP A 522 -10.63 -4.16 -9.45
N TYR A 523 -10.73 -5.46 -9.68
CA TYR A 523 -9.89 -6.44 -9.00
C TYR A 523 -8.40 -6.25 -9.30
N LYS A 524 -8.02 -5.67 -10.45
CA LYS A 524 -6.62 -5.39 -10.75
C LYS A 524 -6.04 -4.35 -9.78
N TYR A 525 -6.78 -3.27 -9.56
CA TYR A 525 -6.39 -2.24 -8.60
C TYR A 525 -6.47 -2.75 -7.15
N ILE A 526 -7.54 -3.46 -6.78
CA ILE A 526 -7.69 -4.11 -5.46
C ILE A 526 -6.51 -5.02 -5.17
N TYR A 527 -6.14 -5.91 -6.10
CA TYR A 527 -5.03 -6.84 -5.90
C TYR A 527 -3.68 -6.15 -5.83
N LYS A 528 -3.47 -5.08 -6.61
CA LYS A 528 -2.27 -4.23 -6.50
C LYS A 528 -2.13 -3.64 -5.10
N LEU A 529 -3.21 -3.10 -4.53
CA LEU A 529 -3.22 -2.54 -3.19
C LEU A 529 -3.05 -3.62 -2.11
N MET A 530 -3.74 -4.75 -2.24
CA MET A 530 -3.61 -5.89 -1.32
C MET A 530 -2.17 -6.43 -1.29
N ASN A 531 -1.50 -6.50 -2.44
CA ASN A 531 -0.10 -6.90 -2.49
C ASN A 531 0.84 -5.88 -1.82
N TYR A 532 0.55 -4.58 -1.92
CA TYR A 532 1.28 -3.54 -1.19
C TYR A 532 1.07 -3.66 0.33
N ILE A 533 -0.17 -3.89 0.76
CA ILE A 533 -0.53 -4.11 2.16
C ILE A 533 0.19 -5.35 2.71
N ASP A 534 0.06 -6.49 2.03
CA ASP A 534 0.67 -7.76 2.42
C ASP A 534 2.21 -7.67 2.42
N GLY A 535 2.79 -6.98 1.43
CA GLY A 535 4.22 -6.68 1.39
C GLY A 535 4.66 -5.82 2.57
N THR A 536 3.86 -4.84 2.99
CA THR A 536 4.18 -3.95 4.11
C THR A 536 4.04 -4.67 5.46
N LEU A 537 3.03 -5.51 5.61
CA LEU A 537 2.80 -6.34 6.80
C LEU A 537 3.83 -7.47 6.94
N SER A 538 4.32 -8.03 5.82
CA SER A 538 5.28 -9.15 5.81
C SER A 538 6.76 -8.74 5.87
N LYS A 539 7.17 -7.62 5.25
CA LYS A 539 8.59 -7.20 5.16
C LYS A 539 9.18 -6.71 6.49
N ASN A 540 8.38 -6.54 7.54
CA ASN A 540 8.83 -6.16 8.87
C ASN A 540 7.94 -6.84 9.89
N ASN A 541 8.51 -7.51 10.90
CA ASN A 541 7.78 -7.65 12.15
C ASN A 541 7.54 -6.22 12.68
N LEU A 542 6.43 -5.60 12.28
CA LEU A 542 6.00 -4.27 12.72
C LEU A 542 6.00 -4.24 14.24
N ILE A 543 5.63 -5.36 14.88
CA ILE A 543 5.77 -5.65 16.32
C ILE A 543 7.22 -5.51 16.83
N ILE A 544 8.22 -6.05 16.12
CA ILE A 544 9.63 -5.94 16.54
C ILE A 544 10.13 -4.51 16.32
N LYS A 545 9.81 -3.86 15.20
CA LYS A 545 10.22 -2.48 14.94
C LYS A 545 9.54 -1.49 15.89
N SER A 546 8.31 -1.77 16.32
CA SER A 546 7.55 -0.90 17.21
C SER A 546 8.15 -0.84 18.62
N CYS A 547 8.88 -1.89 19.02
CA CYS A 547 9.70 -1.91 20.23
C CYS A 547 11.00 -1.08 20.14
N TYR A 548 11.43 -0.61 18.95
CA TYR A 548 12.72 0.08 18.76
C TYR A 548 12.65 1.44 18.03
N ASP A 549 11.62 1.70 17.20
CA ASP A 549 11.44 2.95 16.46
C ASP A 549 9.94 3.29 16.24
N VAL A 550 9.34 3.84 17.27
CA VAL A 550 7.90 4.18 17.34
C VAL A 550 7.47 5.17 16.23
N SER A 551 8.35 6.08 15.83
CA SER A 551 8.02 7.18 14.91
C SER A 551 7.81 6.73 13.46
N ASN A 552 8.65 5.80 12.99
CA ASN A 552 8.55 5.25 11.63
C ASN A 552 7.46 4.18 11.53
N VAL A 553 7.23 3.42 12.61
CA VAL A 553 6.15 2.42 12.65
C VAL A 553 4.77 3.08 12.57
N SER A 554 4.55 4.18 13.30
CA SER A 554 3.27 4.90 13.25
C SER A 554 2.91 5.39 11.83
N LYS A 555 3.90 5.84 11.05
CA LYS A 555 3.68 6.22 9.64
C LYS A 555 3.33 5.03 8.75
N CYS A 556 3.99 3.88 8.95
CA CYS A 556 3.70 2.66 8.21
C CYS A 556 2.32 2.09 8.54
N ILE A 557 1.95 2.05 9.82
CA ILE A 557 0.61 1.63 10.29
C ILE A 557 -0.44 2.50 9.62
N LYS A 558 -0.30 3.83 9.70
CA LYS A 558 -1.21 4.76 9.06
C LYS A 558 -1.33 4.53 7.54
N LYS A 559 -0.22 4.23 6.86
CA LYS A 559 -0.25 3.96 5.41
C LYS A 559 -0.96 2.65 5.06
N VAL A 560 -0.77 1.61 5.87
CA VAL A 560 -1.48 0.34 5.71
C VAL A 560 -2.98 0.53 6.00
N GLU A 561 -3.34 1.27 7.05
CA GLU A 561 -4.73 1.63 7.34
C GLU A 561 -5.37 2.40 6.18
N GLU A 562 -4.69 3.42 5.62
CA GLU A 562 -5.15 4.16 4.45
C GLU A 562 -5.40 3.23 3.25
N CYS A 563 -4.45 2.33 2.94
CA CYS A 563 -4.59 1.39 1.83
C CYS A 563 -5.71 0.37 2.06
N LEU A 564 -5.86 -0.14 3.28
CA LEU A 564 -6.98 -1.04 3.64
C LEU A 564 -8.32 -0.32 3.46
N GLY A 565 -8.41 0.95 3.88
CA GLY A 565 -9.60 1.79 3.67
C GLY A 565 -9.91 1.97 2.18
N VAL A 566 -8.90 2.20 1.35
CA VAL A 566 -9.09 2.27 -0.11
C VAL A 566 -9.56 0.93 -0.66
N VAL A 567 -8.94 -0.20 -0.30
CA VAL A 567 -9.41 -1.53 -0.75
C VAL A 567 -10.85 -1.79 -0.33
N TYR A 568 -11.20 -1.46 0.91
CA TYR A 568 -12.57 -1.57 1.39
C TYR A 568 -13.53 -0.76 0.52
N SER A 569 -13.18 0.48 0.21
CA SER A 569 -14.03 1.33 -0.64
C SER A 569 -14.20 0.81 -2.07
N GLN A 570 -13.18 0.14 -2.62
CA GLN A 570 -13.27 -0.53 -3.92
C GLN A 570 -14.21 -1.75 -3.90
N LEU A 571 -14.63 -2.21 -2.72
CA LEU A 571 -15.53 -3.34 -2.53
C LEU A 571 -16.92 -2.90 -2.07
N ILE A 572 -17.20 -1.59 -2.03
CA ILE A 572 -18.55 -1.08 -1.78
C ILE A 572 -19.37 -1.33 -3.03
N ASP A 573 -20.51 -2.03 -2.91
CA ASP A 573 -21.38 -2.28 -4.06
C ASP A 573 -21.87 -0.96 -4.66
N HIS A 574 -21.63 -0.78 -5.96
CA HIS A 574 -21.87 0.47 -6.67
C HIS A 574 -23.29 0.49 -7.23
N LYS A 575 -24.18 1.19 -6.54
CA LYS A 575 -25.49 1.56 -7.08
C LYS A 575 -25.35 2.85 -7.87
N VAL A 576 -25.52 2.72 -9.19
CA VAL A 576 -25.45 3.86 -10.13
C VAL A 576 -26.45 4.95 -9.77
N LEU A 577 -27.63 4.52 -9.32
CA LEU A 577 -28.68 5.37 -8.78
C LEU A 577 -28.57 5.34 -7.27
N GLU A 578 -27.92 6.35 -6.72
CA GLU A 578 -27.75 6.51 -5.28
C GLU A 578 -27.54 7.99 -4.98
N THR A 579 -28.25 8.51 -3.99
CA THR A 579 -27.99 9.87 -3.51
C THR A 579 -26.75 9.90 -2.62
N ARG A 580 -25.81 10.76 -2.99
CA ARG A 580 -24.58 11.00 -2.25
C ARG A 580 -24.50 12.48 -1.96
N GLY A 581 -25.01 12.82 -0.77
CA GLY A 581 -25.18 14.18 -0.33
C GLY A 581 -24.10 14.66 0.61
N MET A 582 -23.94 15.98 0.68
CA MET A 582 -23.08 16.63 1.66
C MET A 582 -23.70 17.96 2.11
N TRP A 583 -23.76 18.20 3.42
CA TRP A 583 -24.11 19.52 3.97
C TRP A 583 -22.98 20.53 3.74
N TYR A 584 -23.30 21.64 3.08
CA TYR A 584 -22.38 22.69 2.69
C TYR A 584 -22.65 24.02 3.38
N TYR A 585 -21.60 24.61 3.94
CA TYR A 585 -21.64 25.89 4.64
C TYR A 585 -20.78 26.92 3.91
N PRO A 586 -21.39 27.78 3.06
CA PRO A 586 -20.66 28.81 2.33
C PRO A 586 -19.85 29.75 3.23
N PHE A 587 -18.71 30.22 2.73
CA PHE A 587 -17.87 31.24 3.40
C PHE A 587 -17.36 30.83 4.80
N SER A 588 -17.20 29.53 5.02
CA SER A 588 -16.72 28.96 6.28
C SER A 588 -15.20 29.11 6.45
N TYR A 589 -14.74 29.66 7.59
CA TYR A 589 -13.31 29.92 7.87
C TYR A 589 -12.66 28.86 8.80
N PRO A 590 -11.40 28.41 8.56
CA PRO A 590 -10.56 28.59 7.37
C PRO A 590 -10.36 27.30 6.54
N THR A 591 -10.36 27.47 5.20
CA THR A 591 -9.34 26.92 4.25
C THR A 591 -9.53 25.60 3.50
N ALA A 592 -10.74 25.06 3.37
CA ALA A 592 -10.96 23.89 2.47
C ALA A 592 -11.38 24.27 1.03
N TYR A 593 -12.08 25.40 0.85
CA TYR A 593 -12.69 25.83 -0.41
C TYR A 593 -12.82 27.36 -0.46
N ASP A 594 -12.98 27.92 -1.67
CA ASP A 594 -13.15 29.36 -1.91
C ASP A 594 -14.53 29.64 -2.54
N ASP A 595 -15.39 30.34 -1.81
CA ASP A 595 -16.70 30.79 -2.30
C ASP A 595 -16.71 32.24 -2.78
N THR A 596 -15.58 32.94 -2.75
CA THR A 596 -15.52 34.39 -3.00
C THR A 596 -15.36 34.74 -4.49
N THR A 597 -15.07 33.72 -5.32
CA THR A 597 -14.85 33.87 -6.76
C THR A 597 -15.58 32.78 -7.55
N LEU A 598 -15.88 33.05 -8.83
CA LEU A 598 -16.42 32.02 -9.75
C LEU A 598 -15.49 30.80 -9.86
N GLU A 599 -14.18 31.04 -9.96
CA GLU A 599 -13.19 29.97 -10.07
C GLU A 599 -13.15 29.11 -8.81
N GLY A 600 -13.24 29.73 -7.62
CA GLY A 600 -13.33 29.02 -6.35
C GLY A 600 -14.58 28.14 -6.25
N VAL A 601 -15.75 28.66 -6.66
CA VAL A 601 -17.01 27.89 -6.69
C VAL A 601 -16.88 26.70 -7.65
N ILE A 602 -16.35 26.93 -8.85
CA ILE A 602 -16.08 25.89 -9.85
C ILE A 602 -15.16 24.81 -9.29
N ASN A 603 -14.04 25.19 -8.70
CA ASN A 603 -13.06 24.24 -8.13
C ASN A 603 -13.69 23.41 -7.01
N THR A 604 -14.53 24.02 -6.16
CA THR A 604 -15.22 23.32 -5.08
C THR A 604 -16.23 22.31 -5.61
N LEU A 605 -17.00 22.68 -6.64
CA LEU A 605 -17.95 21.78 -7.30
C LEU A 605 -17.23 20.65 -8.06
N ASP A 606 -16.10 20.93 -8.68
CA ASP A 606 -15.24 19.91 -9.31
C ASP A 606 -14.74 18.92 -8.25
N MET A 607 -14.31 19.40 -7.07
CA MET A 607 -13.93 18.51 -5.97
C MET A 607 -15.08 17.61 -5.52
N PHE A 608 -16.30 18.14 -5.37
CA PHE A 608 -17.47 17.32 -5.05
C PHE A 608 -17.73 16.25 -6.10
N LYS A 609 -17.66 16.63 -7.38
CA LYS A 609 -17.87 15.70 -8.50
C LYS A 609 -16.83 14.59 -8.51
N GLU A 610 -15.55 14.94 -8.33
CA GLU A 610 -14.44 13.98 -8.27
C GLU A 610 -14.52 13.05 -7.05
N MET A 611 -15.14 13.51 -5.95
CA MET A 611 -15.43 12.69 -4.77
C MET A 611 -16.70 11.83 -4.94
N GLY A 612 -17.40 11.91 -6.08
CA GLY A 612 -18.61 11.15 -6.35
C GLY A 612 -19.89 11.69 -5.67
N PHE A 613 -19.87 12.91 -5.12
CA PHE A 613 -21.09 13.56 -4.62
C PHE A 613 -21.94 14.05 -5.78
N ASN A 614 -23.24 13.82 -5.69
CA ASN A 614 -24.21 14.22 -6.71
C ASN A 614 -25.34 15.08 -6.13
N GLU A 615 -25.30 15.38 -4.83
CA GLU A 615 -26.25 16.23 -4.14
C GLU A 615 -25.53 17.13 -3.13
N ILE A 616 -25.83 18.42 -3.14
CA ILE A 616 -25.27 19.38 -2.19
C ILE A 616 -26.39 20.08 -1.44
N VAL A 617 -26.35 19.96 -0.12
CA VAL A 617 -27.32 20.55 0.79
C VAL A 617 -26.74 21.85 1.33
N ILE A 618 -26.99 22.95 0.61
CA ILE A 618 -26.39 24.26 0.85
C ILE A 618 -27.28 25.13 1.74
N ILE A 619 -26.68 25.74 2.76
CA ILE A 619 -27.39 26.74 3.57
C ILE A 619 -27.46 28.09 2.82
N PRO A 620 -28.65 28.69 2.62
CA PRO A 620 -28.80 30.00 2.00
C PRO A 620 -28.49 31.16 2.98
N PHE A 621 -27.67 30.89 4.01
CA PHE A 621 -27.25 31.85 5.03
C PHE A 621 -25.75 31.75 5.29
N SER A 622 -25.11 32.87 5.63
CA SER A 622 -23.82 32.89 6.32
C SER A 622 -24.00 33.49 7.71
N GLY A 623 -23.86 32.63 8.73
CA GLY A 623 -24.17 32.98 10.11
C GLY A 623 -25.67 33.28 10.27
N LYS A 624 -26.01 34.55 10.55
CA LYS A 624 -27.40 35.04 10.73
C LYS A 624 -27.95 35.80 9.52
N TYR A 625 -27.18 35.90 8.44
CA TYR A 625 -27.48 36.75 7.29
C TYR A 625 -27.76 35.91 6.07
N CYS A 626 -28.72 36.34 5.26
CA CYS A 626 -29.15 35.67 4.05
C CYS A 626 -28.14 35.92 2.91
N LEU A 627 -27.90 34.91 2.06
CA LEU A 627 -27.00 35.00 0.91
C LEU A 627 -27.64 35.66 -0.32
N PHE A 628 -28.78 36.30 -0.13
CA PHE A 628 -29.52 37.07 -1.12
C PHE A 628 -30.34 38.18 -0.46
N GLU A 629 -30.78 39.15 -1.24
CA GLU A 629 -31.64 40.24 -0.76
C GLU A 629 -33.04 39.69 -0.45
N SER A 630 -33.37 39.64 0.84
CA SER A 630 -34.64 39.11 1.35
C SER A 630 -35.47 40.20 2.02
N GLU A 631 -36.79 40.19 1.86
CA GLU A 631 -37.69 41.07 2.62
C GLU A 631 -37.77 40.71 4.12
N TYR A 632 -37.39 39.47 4.49
CA TYR A 632 -37.60 38.90 5.82
C TYR A 632 -36.32 38.85 6.68
N PHE A 633 -35.15 38.70 6.04
CA PHE A 633 -33.85 38.57 6.73
C PHE A 633 -32.82 39.56 6.19
N TYR A 634 -31.82 39.91 7.01
CA TYR A 634 -30.75 40.83 6.60
C TYR A 634 -29.76 40.16 5.64
N PHE A 635 -29.30 40.92 4.66
CA PHE A 635 -28.35 40.50 3.63
C PHE A 635 -26.93 40.31 4.20
N TYR A 636 -26.20 39.33 3.68
CA TYR A 636 -24.80 39.10 3.98
C TYR A 636 -23.92 40.07 3.18
N GLU A 637 -23.70 41.26 3.74
CA GLU A 637 -22.97 42.38 3.13
C GLU A 637 -21.66 42.03 2.41
N PRO A 638 -20.79 41.10 2.89
CA PRO A 638 -19.55 40.77 2.18
C PRO A 638 -19.73 40.30 0.73
N LEU A 639 -20.92 39.78 0.36
CA LEU A 639 -21.22 39.45 -1.04
C LEU A 639 -21.12 40.65 -1.98
N ASN A 640 -21.32 41.88 -1.49
CA ASN A 640 -21.16 43.09 -2.30
C ASN A 640 -19.74 43.29 -2.82
N ASP A 641 -18.73 42.69 -2.17
CA ASP A 641 -17.34 42.77 -2.57
C ASP A 641 -16.90 41.59 -3.47
N TYR A 642 -17.75 40.58 -3.66
CA TYR A 642 -17.44 39.37 -4.44
C TYR A 642 -18.00 39.46 -5.86
N SER A 643 -17.37 38.73 -6.79
CA SER A 643 -17.75 38.74 -8.21
C SER A 643 -17.65 37.34 -8.82
N TYR A 644 -18.78 36.88 -9.34
CA TYR A 644 -18.98 35.56 -9.94
C TYR A 644 -19.06 35.62 -11.48
N GLY A 645 -18.40 36.61 -12.09
CA GLY A 645 -18.36 36.75 -13.55
C GLY A 645 -19.73 37.15 -14.12
N GLU A 646 -20.33 36.31 -14.95
CA GLU A 646 -21.63 36.60 -15.58
C GLU A 646 -22.79 36.66 -14.58
N TYR A 647 -22.63 36.07 -13.40
CA TYR A 647 -23.63 36.06 -12.32
C TYR A 647 -23.58 37.31 -11.42
N GLY A 648 -22.64 38.23 -11.64
CA GLY A 648 -22.50 39.43 -10.79
C GLY A 648 -22.10 39.07 -9.35
N ASN A 649 -22.83 39.57 -8.36
CA ASN A 649 -22.64 39.25 -6.94
C ASN A 649 -23.64 38.21 -6.39
N ASP A 650 -24.43 37.57 -7.27
CA ASP A 650 -25.42 36.56 -6.89
C ASP A 650 -24.76 35.17 -6.76
N TYR A 651 -24.29 34.89 -5.56
CA TYR A 651 -23.61 33.64 -5.23
C TYR A 651 -24.51 32.41 -5.41
N LEU A 652 -25.78 32.47 -4.98
CA LEU A 652 -26.67 31.31 -5.04
C LEU A 652 -26.99 30.95 -6.50
N THR A 653 -27.25 31.93 -7.36
CA THR A 653 -27.43 31.68 -8.81
C THR A 653 -26.16 31.09 -9.42
N CYS A 654 -24.98 31.62 -9.08
CA CYS A 654 -23.70 31.07 -9.54
C CYS A 654 -23.54 29.60 -9.11
N PHE A 655 -23.71 29.32 -7.82
CA PHE A 655 -23.50 27.98 -7.26
C PHE A 655 -24.47 26.95 -7.87
N ILE A 656 -25.77 27.25 -7.90
CA ILE A 656 -26.80 26.36 -8.45
C ILE A 656 -26.52 26.09 -9.93
N THR A 657 -26.29 27.14 -10.72
CA THR A 657 -26.07 27.00 -12.17
C THR A 657 -24.79 26.22 -12.47
N GLU A 658 -23.69 26.47 -11.76
CA GLU A 658 -22.43 25.75 -11.96
C GLU A 658 -22.50 24.29 -11.46
N ALA A 659 -23.30 24.01 -10.43
CA ALA A 659 -23.53 22.65 -9.94
C ALA A 659 -24.35 21.83 -10.95
N HIS A 660 -25.42 22.41 -11.51
CA HIS A 660 -26.23 21.77 -12.55
C HIS A 660 -25.41 21.44 -13.80
N LYS A 661 -24.46 22.29 -14.21
CA LYS A 661 -23.53 21.99 -15.32
C LYS A 661 -22.70 20.72 -15.09
N ARG A 662 -22.56 20.27 -13.83
CA ARG A 662 -21.82 19.07 -13.40
C ARG A 662 -22.71 17.89 -13.04
N GLY A 663 -24.03 18.03 -13.21
CA GLY A 663 -25.02 17.03 -12.80
C GLY A 663 -25.08 16.86 -11.28
N ILE A 664 -24.85 17.94 -10.52
CA ILE A 664 -24.99 17.97 -9.07
C ILE A 664 -26.30 18.70 -8.73
N THR A 665 -27.16 18.05 -7.96
CA THR A 665 -28.40 18.67 -7.46
C THR A 665 -28.10 19.57 -6.27
N VAL A 666 -28.84 20.67 -6.15
CA VAL A 666 -28.64 21.67 -5.09
C VAL A 666 -29.90 21.86 -4.30
N ASN A 667 -29.78 21.67 -2.99
CA ASN A 667 -30.88 21.71 -2.06
C ASN A 667 -30.73 22.86 -1.08
N ALA A 668 -31.80 23.62 -0.88
CA ALA A 668 -31.78 24.66 0.15
C ALA A 668 -31.94 24.04 1.55
N PHE A 669 -30.89 24.13 2.36
CA PHE A 669 -30.88 23.72 3.76
C PHE A 669 -31.44 24.82 4.66
N THR A 670 -32.60 24.59 5.26
CA THR A 670 -33.34 25.66 5.95
C THR A 670 -33.49 25.38 7.44
N GLN A 671 -32.80 26.18 8.26
CA GLN A 671 -32.90 26.10 9.73
C GLN A 671 -34.18 26.80 10.23
N THR A 672 -35.32 26.27 9.82
CA THR A 672 -36.62 26.96 9.75
C THR A 672 -37.05 27.66 11.03
N PHE A 673 -37.01 26.96 12.17
CA PHE A 673 -37.46 27.52 13.44
C PHE A 673 -36.33 28.04 14.31
N ARG A 674 -35.11 28.09 13.79
CA ARG A 674 -34.00 28.71 14.49
C ARG A 674 -34.15 30.23 14.47
N CYS A 675 -34.18 30.86 15.64
CA CYS A 675 -34.04 32.30 15.73
C CYS A 675 -32.58 32.71 15.61
N TYR A 676 -32.36 33.83 14.93
CA TYR A 676 -31.13 34.61 15.05
C TYR A 676 -31.47 35.91 15.78
N GLU A 677 -30.93 36.12 16.98
CA GLU A 677 -31.21 37.28 17.86
C GLU A 677 -31.14 38.64 17.13
N GLU A 678 -30.39 38.75 16.04
CA GLU A 678 -30.18 39.99 15.27
C GLU A 678 -30.17 39.76 13.74
N GLY A 679 -30.81 38.70 13.23
CA GLY A 679 -30.78 38.33 11.80
C GLY A 679 -32.05 38.65 11.00
N SER A 680 -33.17 38.93 11.67
CA SER A 680 -34.49 39.12 11.03
C SER A 680 -34.90 40.59 10.94
N LYS A 681 -35.61 40.93 9.86
CA LYS A 681 -36.26 42.24 9.63
C LYS A 681 -37.68 42.30 10.22
N VAL A 682 -38.31 41.15 10.44
CA VAL A 682 -39.74 41.02 10.76
C VAL A 682 -40.02 40.41 12.14
N PHE A 683 -39.03 39.73 12.74
CA PHE A 683 -39.18 39.10 14.05
C PHE A 683 -38.41 39.83 15.15
N ASP A 684 -39.00 39.87 16.33
CA ASP A 684 -38.43 40.37 17.58
C ASP A 684 -38.61 39.34 18.70
N GLU A 685 -38.15 39.67 19.92
CA GLU A 685 -38.21 38.77 21.09
C GLU A 685 -39.62 38.26 21.43
N SER A 686 -40.69 39.01 21.07
CA SER A 686 -42.07 38.58 21.32
C SER A 686 -42.52 37.39 20.46
N HIS A 687 -41.75 37.09 19.41
CA HIS A 687 -41.97 35.98 18.48
C HIS A 687 -41.14 34.75 18.86
N TYR A 688 -40.41 34.78 19.97
CA TYR A 688 -39.58 33.67 20.41
C TYR A 688 -40.36 32.75 21.35
N GLN A 689 -40.11 31.46 21.22
CA GLN A 689 -40.72 30.43 22.02
C GLN A 689 -40.33 30.58 23.50
N LEU A 690 -41.29 30.47 24.41
CA LEU A 690 -41.05 30.49 25.86
C LEU A 690 -41.27 29.10 26.48
N GLN A 691 -40.49 28.81 27.52
CA GLN A 691 -40.68 27.65 28.39
C GLN A 691 -41.85 27.85 29.37
N TYR A 692 -42.31 26.76 29.97
CA TYR A 692 -43.32 26.76 31.02
C TYR A 692 -43.00 27.75 32.16
N ASP A 693 -41.73 27.91 32.54
CA ASP A 693 -41.33 28.86 33.59
C ASP A 693 -41.25 30.33 33.13
N GLY A 694 -41.45 30.59 31.83
CA GLY A 694 -41.41 31.91 31.22
C GLY A 694 -40.02 32.34 30.72
N THR A 695 -39.00 31.49 30.82
CA THR A 695 -37.70 31.73 30.19
C THR A 695 -37.76 31.50 28.67
N LEU A 696 -36.80 32.05 27.92
CA LEU A 696 -36.66 31.76 26.50
C LEU A 696 -36.41 30.26 26.31
N SER A 697 -37.17 29.65 25.42
CA SER A 697 -36.98 28.25 25.06
C SER A 697 -35.74 28.11 24.21
N MET A 698 -34.72 27.54 24.82
CA MET A 698 -33.44 27.29 24.20
C MET A 698 -33.13 25.81 24.33
N GLY A 699 -32.89 25.16 23.19
CA GLY A 699 -32.11 23.94 23.15
C GLY A 699 -30.63 24.30 23.12
N GLN A 700 -29.91 23.80 22.12
CA GLN A 700 -28.60 24.37 21.74
C GLN A 700 -28.72 25.71 20.98
N ILE A 701 -29.95 26.12 20.65
CA ILE A 701 -30.30 27.32 19.86
C ILE A 701 -31.64 27.90 20.34
N TYR A 702 -31.96 29.11 19.91
CA TYR A 702 -33.25 29.77 20.11
C TYR A 702 -34.31 29.33 19.09
N TYR A 703 -35.57 29.27 19.51
CA TYR A 703 -36.70 28.82 18.68
C TYR A 703 -37.76 29.89 18.46
N TYR A 704 -38.30 29.96 17.24
CA TYR A 704 -39.47 30.78 16.94
C TYR A 704 -40.73 30.16 17.56
N ASP A 705 -41.69 30.98 17.96
CA ASP A 705 -42.99 30.54 18.45
C ASP A 705 -43.86 30.06 17.29
N ILE A 706 -43.74 28.78 16.95
CA ILE A 706 -44.39 28.22 15.76
C ILE A 706 -45.92 28.23 15.82
N CYS A 707 -46.52 28.35 17.01
CA CYS A 707 -47.98 28.43 17.15
C CYS A 707 -48.52 29.83 16.80
N ASN A 708 -47.62 30.82 16.67
CA ASN A 708 -47.95 32.17 16.26
C ASN A 708 -48.20 32.26 14.75
N ASP A 709 -49.42 32.63 14.34
CA ASP A 709 -49.78 32.68 12.92
C ASP A 709 -48.94 33.73 12.15
N TYR A 710 -48.51 34.83 12.79
CA TYR A 710 -47.62 35.82 12.17
C TYR A 710 -46.24 35.21 11.88
N VAL A 711 -45.72 34.40 12.80
CA VAL A 711 -44.45 33.68 12.59
C VAL A 711 -44.57 32.70 11.43
N GLN A 712 -45.63 31.87 11.43
CA GLN A 712 -45.87 30.91 10.34
C GLN A 712 -45.97 31.61 8.99
N GLU A 713 -46.77 32.68 8.89
CA GLU A 713 -47.00 33.41 7.64
C GLU A 713 -45.70 33.98 7.07
N ASN A 714 -44.88 34.66 7.89
CA ASN A 714 -43.65 35.27 7.40
C ASN A 714 -42.57 34.23 7.03
N LEU A 715 -42.47 33.12 7.77
CA LEU A 715 -41.58 32.03 7.38
C LEU A 715 -42.03 31.37 6.07
N ILE A 716 -43.34 31.14 5.87
CA ILE A 716 -43.89 30.62 4.61
C ILE A 716 -43.60 31.59 3.45
N ASN A 717 -43.77 32.90 3.68
CA ASN A 717 -43.49 33.88 2.63
C ASN A 717 -41.99 33.96 2.29
N TRP A 718 -41.10 33.73 3.26
CA TRP A 718 -39.68 33.59 2.97
C TRP A 718 -39.37 32.34 2.12
N TYR A 719 -40.03 31.21 2.36
CA TYR A 719 -39.93 30.05 1.47
C TYR A 719 -40.41 30.36 0.06
N ILE A 720 -41.53 31.08 -0.07
CA ILE A 720 -42.05 31.56 -1.38
C ILE A 720 -41.01 32.43 -2.09
N GLU A 721 -40.39 33.37 -1.38
CA GLU A 721 -39.33 34.23 -1.90
C GLU A 721 -38.13 33.38 -2.40
N LEU A 722 -37.65 32.45 -1.57
CA LEU A 722 -36.52 31.58 -1.88
C LEU A 722 -36.75 30.77 -3.18
N VAL A 723 -37.87 30.05 -3.29
CA VAL A 723 -38.16 29.18 -4.44
C VAL A 723 -38.63 29.96 -5.68
N THR A 724 -39.01 31.22 -5.52
CA THR A 724 -39.31 32.12 -6.66
C THR A 724 -38.02 32.66 -7.28
N LEU A 725 -37.02 32.96 -6.45
CA LEU A 725 -35.76 33.55 -6.89
C LEU A 725 -34.76 32.53 -7.43
N TYR A 726 -34.74 31.32 -6.86
CA TYR A 726 -33.68 30.35 -7.09
C TYR A 726 -34.19 28.98 -7.53
N ASP A 727 -33.50 28.37 -8.48
CA ASP A 727 -33.86 27.09 -9.08
C ASP A 727 -33.34 25.88 -8.28
N PHE A 728 -33.62 25.84 -6.97
CA PHE A 728 -33.26 24.69 -6.13
C PHE A 728 -34.01 23.42 -6.55
N ASP A 729 -33.33 22.27 -6.53
CA ASP A 729 -33.93 20.97 -6.84
C ASP A 729 -34.80 20.45 -5.69
N LYS A 730 -34.36 20.72 -4.45
CA LYS A 730 -35.02 20.34 -3.20
C LYS A 730 -35.03 21.50 -2.21
N VAL A 731 -36.03 21.54 -1.34
CA VAL A 731 -35.98 22.31 -0.09
C VAL A 731 -35.98 21.33 1.08
N GLU A 732 -34.98 21.47 1.94
CA GLU A 732 -34.80 20.65 3.12
C GLU A 732 -35.13 21.43 4.38
N TYR A 733 -36.13 20.95 5.11
CA TYR A 733 -36.46 21.46 6.42
C TYR A 733 -35.50 20.91 7.49
N ASP A 734 -34.80 21.79 8.19
CA ASP A 734 -34.13 21.48 9.46
C ASP A 734 -34.76 22.30 10.58
N ILE A 735 -34.59 21.80 11.80
CA ILE A 735 -35.05 22.43 13.04
C ILE A 735 -36.58 22.62 13.00
N ILE A 736 -37.30 21.80 12.22
CA ILE A 736 -38.76 21.74 12.21
C ILE A 736 -39.29 20.91 13.40
N ARG A 737 -39.00 21.39 14.60
CA ARG A 737 -39.32 20.74 15.88
C ARG A 737 -39.36 21.75 17.02
N TYR A 738 -39.92 21.35 18.15
CA TYR A 738 -39.77 22.08 19.41
C TYR A 738 -38.42 21.78 20.08
N SER A 739 -37.99 22.63 21.03
CA SER A 739 -36.70 22.50 21.70
C SER A 739 -36.53 21.19 22.48
N VAL A 740 -37.41 20.90 23.44
CA VAL A 740 -37.62 19.60 24.09
C VAL A 740 -38.78 19.71 25.10
N SER A 741 -39.69 18.75 25.07
CA SER A 741 -40.78 18.59 26.04
C SER A 741 -40.57 17.33 26.86
N ASN A 742 -40.83 17.43 28.17
CA ASN A 742 -40.95 16.27 29.05
C ASN A 742 -42.38 16.01 29.53
N LEU A 743 -43.42 16.67 28.98
CA LEU A 743 -44.79 16.52 29.50
C LEU A 743 -45.31 15.09 29.45
N SER A 744 -44.88 14.31 28.45
CA SER A 744 -45.21 12.88 28.32
C SER A 744 -44.76 12.04 29.51
N SER A 745 -43.73 12.47 30.25
CA SER A 745 -43.26 11.77 31.45
C SER A 745 -44.21 11.88 32.65
N PHE A 746 -45.24 12.73 32.55
CA PHE A 746 -46.28 12.91 33.57
C PHE A 746 -47.65 12.37 33.14
N ASN A 747 -47.69 11.47 32.15
CA ASN A 747 -48.93 10.89 31.64
C ASN A 747 -49.56 9.84 32.59
N ASP A 748 -48.83 9.37 33.59
CA ASP A 748 -49.26 8.41 34.60
C ASP A 748 -49.90 9.05 35.84
N VAL A 749 -49.86 10.38 35.94
CA VAL A 749 -50.43 11.16 37.05
C VAL A 749 -51.50 12.12 36.55
N GLU A 750 -52.51 12.42 37.38
CA GLU A 750 -53.47 13.49 37.04
C GLU A 750 -52.85 14.88 37.30
N VAL A 751 -52.21 15.02 38.47
CA VAL A 751 -51.67 16.28 38.98
C VAL A 751 -50.15 16.21 39.12
N ILE A 752 -49.45 17.20 38.56
CA ILE A 752 -48.01 17.40 38.73
C ILE A 752 -47.77 18.18 40.03
N LEU A 753 -47.10 17.57 41.01
CA LEU A 753 -46.89 18.19 42.32
C LEU A 753 -45.79 19.26 42.32
N ASP A 754 -44.67 18.98 41.65
CA ASP A 754 -43.55 19.89 41.50
C ASP A 754 -43.53 20.42 40.06
N THR A 755 -43.90 21.68 39.87
CA THR A 755 -43.88 22.29 38.54
C THR A 755 -42.49 22.76 38.11
N ALA A 756 -41.51 22.80 39.02
CA ALA A 756 -40.14 23.20 38.68
C ALA A 756 -39.43 22.15 37.81
N VAL A 757 -39.94 20.91 37.74
CA VAL A 757 -39.42 19.86 36.87
C VAL A 757 -40.05 19.85 35.47
N ILE A 758 -41.03 20.72 35.20
CA ILE A 758 -41.65 20.83 33.87
C ILE A 758 -40.66 21.54 32.95
N ASN A 759 -40.25 20.82 31.91
CA ASN A 759 -39.49 21.35 30.79
C ASN A 759 -40.37 21.19 29.55
N ASP A 760 -41.14 22.23 29.24
CA ASP A 760 -42.03 22.24 28.09
C ASP A 760 -42.06 23.61 27.40
N PRO A 761 -41.91 23.67 26.07
CA PRO A 761 -41.96 24.90 25.29
C PRO A 761 -43.37 25.23 24.78
N GLY A 762 -43.54 26.48 24.37
CA GLY A 762 -44.73 26.99 23.67
C GLY A 762 -45.61 27.95 24.47
N TYR A 763 -45.10 28.52 25.57
CA TYR A 763 -45.89 29.30 26.53
C TYR A 763 -45.85 30.82 26.29
N THR A 764 -45.79 31.27 25.04
CA THR A 764 -46.04 32.68 24.73
C THR A 764 -47.50 33.02 25.03
N GLU A 765 -47.79 34.30 25.32
CA GLU A 765 -49.17 34.74 25.55
C GLU A 765 -50.08 34.40 24.36
N TYR A 766 -49.57 34.58 23.13
CA TYR A 766 -50.30 34.25 21.91
C TYR A 766 -50.68 32.76 21.85
N SER A 767 -49.70 31.87 22.02
CA SER A 767 -49.89 30.43 21.87
C SER A 767 -50.78 29.85 22.95
N MET A 768 -50.65 30.33 24.19
CA MET A 768 -51.55 29.94 25.28
C MET A 768 -52.99 30.38 24.99
N ASN A 769 -53.20 31.63 24.57
CA ASN A 769 -54.55 32.16 24.27
C ASN A 769 -55.20 31.41 23.11
N LYS A 770 -54.46 31.16 22.03
CA LYS A 770 -54.94 30.41 20.85
C LYS A 770 -55.42 29.00 21.23
N PHE A 771 -54.67 28.30 22.07
CA PHE A 771 -55.08 26.99 22.57
C PHE A 771 -56.32 27.05 23.47
N MET A 772 -56.32 27.96 24.44
CA MET A 772 -57.44 28.11 25.39
C MET A 772 -58.74 28.41 24.64
N GLU A 773 -58.69 29.26 23.60
CA GLU A 773 -59.82 29.55 22.72
C GLU A 773 -60.25 28.30 21.91
N MET A 774 -59.31 27.61 21.26
CA MET A 774 -59.59 26.42 20.44
C MET A 774 -60.35 25.33 21.21
N TYR A 775 -60.00 25.12 22.48
CA TYR A 775 -60.61 24.09 23.32
C TYR A 775 -61.69 24.60 24.29
N ASN A 776 -62.06 25.90 24.20
CA ASN A 776 -63.02 26.56 25.10
C ASN A 776 -62.71 26.36 26.59
N LEU A 777 -61.45 26.57 26.97
CA LEU A 777 -60.97 26.47 28.34
C LEU A 777 -60.97 27.84 29.04
N GLU A 778 -61.23 27.86 30.34
CA GLU A 778 -61.17 29.07 31.17
C GLU A 778 -60.07 28.95 32.24
N GLY A 779 -59.44 30.07 32.60
CA GLY A 779 -58.39 30.13 33.64
C GLY A 779 -56.98 30.32 33.09
N ASP A 780 -55.98 29.93 33.87
CA ASP A 780 -54.56 30.02 33.51
C ASP A 780 -54.09 28.66 32.97
N LEU A 781 -53.58 28.62 31.74
CA LEU A 781 -53.12 27.38 31.11
C LEU A 781 -52.03 26.69 31.94
N LYS A 782 -51.11 27.41 32.56
CA LYS A 782 -50.03 26.79 33.36
C LYS A 782 -50.62 26.05 34.57
N VAL A 783 -51.66 26.60 35.18
CA VAL A 783 -52.42 25.92 36.25
C VAL A 783 -53.12 24.67 35.71
N LEU A 784 -53.77 24.76 34.55
CA LEU A 784 -54.46 23.62 33.96
C LEU A 784 -53.52 22.48 33.54
N ILE A 785 -52.35 22.81 32.98
CA ILE A 785 -51.29 21.84 32.65
C ILE A 785 -50.87 21.07 33.90
N LYS A 786 -50.73 21.75 35.03
CA LYS A 786 -50.40 21.11 36.32
C LYS A 786 -51.52 20.18 36.79
N GLU A 787 -52.79 20.55 36.63
CA GLU A 787 -53.92 19.91 37.32
C GLU A 787 -54.70 18.88 36.50
N SER A 788 -54.52 18.84 35.18
CA SER A 788 -55.32 17.97 34.30
C SER A 788 -54.49 17.22 33.27
N LEU A 789 -54.59 15.89 33.28
CA LEU A 789 -53.98 15.05 32.24
C LEU A 789 -54.60 15.32 30.87
N ASP A 790 -55.92 15.47 30.80
CA ASP A 790 -56.64 15.76 29.55
C ASP A 790 -56.15 17.07 28.89
N VAL A 791 -55.93 18.13 29.68
CA VAL A 791 -55.41 19.39 29.15
C VAL A 791 -53.97 19.22 28.66
N ARG A 792 -53.12 18.46 29.36
CA ARG A 792 -51.74 18.18 28.90
C ARG A 792 -51.72 17.44 27.57
N LEU A 793 -52.56 16.42 27.40
CA LEU A 793 -52.64 15.66 26.16
C LEU A 793 -53.13 16.55 24.99
N LYS A 794 -54.17 17.37 25.22
CA LYS A 794 -54.65 18.34 24.22
C LYS A 794 -53.60 19.38 23.86
N TRP A 795 -52.83 19.86 24.83
CA TRP A 795 -51.77 20.84 24.60
C TRP A 795 -50.65 20.28 23.72
N MET A 796 -50.23 19.03 23.97
CA MET A 796 -49.24 18.35 23.13
C MET A 796 -49.77 18.11 21.71
N GLU A 797 -51.01 17.65 21.58
CA GLU A 797 -51.67 17.44 20.28
C GLU A 797 -51.82 18.77 19.51
N PHE A 798 -52.22 19.86 20.17
CA PHE A 798 -52.30 21.19 19.58
C PHE A 798 -50.96 21.63 18.98
N LYS A 799 -49.88 21.51 19.76
CA LYS A 799 -48.54 21.91 19.33
C LYS A 799 -48.04 21.08 18.13
N GLU A 800 -48.27 19.77 18.14
CA GLU A 800 -47.96 18.88 17.02
C GLU A 800 -48.76 19.23 15.76
N ASN A 801 -50.04 19.57 15.93
CA ASN A 801 -50.92 19.97 14.83
C ASN A 801 -50.52 21.32 14.23
N GLU A 802 -50.13 22.32 15.03
CA GLU A 802 -49.62 23.60 14.50
C GLU A 802 -48.30 23.42 13.74
N LEU A 803 -47.41 22.54 14.23
CA LEU A 803 -46.20 22.16 13.49
C LEU A 803 -46.52 21.50 12.14
N THR A 804 -47.40 20.51 12.14
CA THR A 804 -47.82 19.80 10.92
C THR A 804 -48.53 20.75 9.94
N LYS A 805 -49.34 21.69 10.46
CA LYS A 805 -50.02 22.73 9.67
C LYS A 805 -49.00 23.64 8.98
N PHE A 806 -47.95 24.09 9.69
CA PHE A 806 -46.90 24.90 9.07
C PHE A 806 -46.26 24.17 7.90
N ILE A 807 -45.81 22.92 8.10
CA ILE A 807 -45.16 22.11 7.06
C ILE A 807 -46.10 21.92 5.86
N THR A 808 -47.37 21.60 6.13
CA THR A 808 -48.40 21.45 5.08
C THR A 808 -48.54 22.72 4.25
N ASN A 809 -48.66 23.88 4.90
CA ASN A 809 -48.88 25.16 4.23
C ASN A 809 -47.62 25.63 3.48
N ALA A 810 -46.44 25.50 4.08
CA ALA A 810 -45.16 25.84 3.46
C ALA A 810 -44.89 24.97 2.23
N THR A 811 -45.02 23.64 2.36
CA THR A 811 -44.88 22.71 1.23
C THR A 811 -45.89 23.01 0.13
N THR A 812 -47.16 23.24 0.48
CA THR A 812 -48.20 23.57 -0.51
C THR A 812 -47.87 24.86 -1.26
N ALA A 813 -47.44 25.91 -0.55
CA ALA A 813 -47.10 27.19 -1.14
C ALA A 813 -45.88 27.07 -2.08
N MET A 814 -44.83 26.35 -1.68
CA MET A 814 -43.67 26.11 -2.53
C MET A 814 -44.02 25.27 -3.77
N LYS A 815 -44.76 24.17 -3.61
CA LYS A 815 -45.19 23.31 -4.72
C LYS A 815 -46.19 24.00 -5.67
N GLN A 816 -46.89 25.05 -5.24
CA GLN A 816 -47.69 25.89 -6.16
C GLN A 816 -46.82 26.71 -7.12
N ILE A 817 -45.59 27.05 -6.71
CA ILE A 817 -44.62 27.80 -7.54
C ILE A 817 -43.83 26.83 -8.41
N LYS A 818 -43.31 25.75 -7.81
CA LYS A 818 -42.54 24.70 -8.48
C LYS A 818 -43.15 23.33 -8.17
N SER A 819 -44.04 22.84 -9.04
CA SER A 819 -44.85 21.62 -8.79
C SER A 819 -44.04 20.35 -8.61
N ASN A 820 -42.84 20.29 -9.17
CA ASN A 820 -41.94 19.14 -9.10
C ASN A 820 -40.86 19.32 -8.02
N LEU A 821 -40.95 20.36 -7.18
CA LEU A 821 -40.00 20.57 -6.08
C LEU A 821 -40.08 19.42 -5.09
N VAL A 822 -38.94 18.83 -4.76
CA VAL A 822 -38.83 17.79 -3.74
C VAL A 822 -38.67 18.46 -2.37
N ILE A 823 -39.38 17.93 -1.36
CA ILE A 823 -39.30 18.39 0.01
C ILE A 823 -38.67 17.31 0.87
N SER A 824 -37.56 17.61 1.55
CA SER A 824 -37.02 16.73 2.58
C SER A 824 -37.06 17.34 3.97
N ALA A 825 -36.80 16.52 4.97
CA ALA A 825 -36.66 16.95 6.36
C ALA A 825 -35.48 16.27 7.06
N ALA A 826 -34.56 17.06 7.61
CA ALA A 826 -33.54 16.59 8.54
C ALA A 826 -34.18 16.35 9.91
N VAL A 827 -34.17 15.08 10.35
CA VAL A 827 -34.89 14.63 11.56
C VAL A 827 -33.95 13.98 12.56
N LEU A 828 -34.28 14.07 13.85
CA LEU A 828 -33.55 13.34 14.88
C LEU A 828 -33.80 11.82 14.74
N ASN A 829 -32.77 10.99 15.01
CA ASN A 829 -32.75 9.57 14.64
C ASN A 829 -33.51 8.58 15.56
N GLU A 830 -34.16 9.06 16.63
CA GLU A 830 -34.94 8.21 17.56
C GLU A 830 -36.44 8.47 17.42
N TYR A 831 -37.01 8.14 16.24
CA TYR A 831 -38.38 8.52 15.84
C TYR A 831 -39.42 8.49 16.97
N GLU A 832 -39.58 7.38 17.70
CA GLU A 832 -40.59 7.29 18.78
C GLU A 832 -40.38 8.31 19.91
N LYS A 833 -39.12 8.50 20.35
CA LYS A 833 -38.79 9.52 21.37
C LYS A 833 -38.92 10.92 20.82
N VAL A 834 -38.52 11.11 19.56
CA VAL A 834 -38.48 12.40 18.87
C VAL A 834 -39.88 12.92 18.61
N LYS A 835 -40.78 12.05 18.16
CA LYS A 835 -42.22 12.32 18.02
C LYS A 835 -42.81 12.81 19.33
N ILE A 836 -42.51 12.16 20.45
CA ILE A 836 -43.12 12.48 21.75
C ILE A 836 -42.50 13.75 22.37
N ASN A 837 -41.17 13.88 22.35
CA ASN A 837 -40.48 14.91 23.11
C ASN A 837 -40.19 16.18 22.28
N TYR A 838 -40.09 16.06 20.96
CA TYR A 838 -39.78 17.19 20.07
C TYR A 838 -40.96 17.52 19.14
N LEU A 839 -42.02 16.72 19.18
CA LEU A 839 -43.22 16.82 18.34
C LEU A 839 -42.92 16.67 16.83
N GLN A 840 -41.75 16.13 16.50
CA GLN A 840 -41.31 15.89 15.12
C GLN A 840 -41.83 14.53 14.64
N ASP A 841 -43.09 14.48 14.21
CA ASP A 841 -43.74 13.28 13.68
C ASP A 841 -43.46 13.11 12.17
N ALA A 842 -42.23 12.72 11.86
CA ALA A 842 -41.75 12.59 10.49
C ALA A 842 -42.53 11.55 9.66
N LYS A 843 -42.98 10.45 10.28
CA LYS A 843 -43.76 9.40 9.61
C LYS A 843 -45.13 9.92 9.18
N LYS A 844 -45.81 10.69 10.04
CA LYS A 844 -47.07 11.37 9.68
C LYS A 844 -46.89 12.31 8.49
N TRP A 845 -45.76 13.01 8.39
CA TRP A 845 -45.50 13.92 7.26
C TRP A 845 -45.29 13.18 5.94
N LEU A 846 -44.60 12.04 5.97
CA LEU A 846 -44.46 11.13 4.83
C LEU A 846 -45.82 10.53 4.41
N GLU A 847 -46.61 10.03 5.37
CA GLU A 847 -47.95 9.47 5.14
C GLU A 847 -48.91 10.49 4.49
N LEU A 848 -48.78 11.76 4.84
CA LEU A 848 -49.56 12.86 4.26
C LEU A 848 -49.02 13.35 2.91
N GLY A 849 -47.82 12.93 2.50
CA GLY A 849 -47.15 13.40 1.29
C GLY A 849 -46.75 14.88 1.33
N ILE A 850 -46.59 15.46 2.52
CA ILE A 850 -46.16 16.86 2.73
C ILE A 850 -44.64 16.98 2.90
N VAL A 851 -43.97 15.85 3.11
CA VAL A 851 -42.53 15.66 3.02
C VAL A 851 -42.33 14.44 2.12
N ASP A 852 -41.43 14.54 1.16
CA ASP A 852 -41.16 13.47 0.19
C ASP A 852 -40.04 12.53 0.70
N ILE A 853 -39.07 13.09 1.45
CA ILE A 853 -37.85 12.38 1.91
C ILE A 853 -37.55 12.75 3.35
N ILE A 854 -37.14 11.80 4.19
CA ILE A 854 -36.59 12.12 5.52
C ILE A 854 -35.12 11.78 5.61
N GLU A 855 -34.40 12.56 6.43
CA GLU A 855 -32.96 12.45 6.59
C GLU A 855 -32.59 12.32 8.07
N PRO A 856 -32.67 11.11 8.65
CA PRO A 856 -32.34 10.89 10.03
C PRO A 856 -30.87 11.18 10.33
N MET A 857 -30.62 12.09 11.27
CA MET A 857 -29.28 12.48 11.73
C MET A 857 -28.70 11.41 12.66
N VAL A 858 -28.13 10.35 12.09
CA VAL A 858 -27.46 9.25 12.81
C VAL A 858 -26.00 9.61 13.07
N TYR A 859 -25.78 10.72 13.80
CA TYR A 859 -24.44 11.24 14.07
C TYR A 859 -23.76 10.45 15.21
N SER A 860 -23.12 9.33 14.85
CA SER A 860 -22.41 8.46 15.77
C SER A 860 -21.14 7.91 15.12
N ASP A 861 -20.10 7.73 15.93
CA ASP A 861 -18.87 6.99 15.59
C ASP A 861 -19.06 5.47 15.76
N ASP A 862 -20.01 5.05 16.61
CA ASP A 862 -20.36 3.63 16.81
C ASP A 862 -21.04 3.02 15.56
N TYR A 863 -20.29 2.21 14.82
CA TYR A 863 -20.74 1.52 13.61
C TYR A 863 -21.96 0.61 13.83
N LEU A 864 -21.99 -0.16 14.93
CA LEU A 864 -23.11 -1.09 15.18
C LEU A 864 -24.39 -0.31 15.49
N PHE A 865 -24.27 0.79 16.23
CA PHE A 865 -25.40 1.68 16.43
C PHE A 865 -25.91 2.27 15.11
N VAL A 866 -25.01 2.67 14.20
CA VAL A 866 -25.40 3.19 12.88
C VAL A 866 -26.14 2.13 12.08
N VAL A 867 -25.61 0.90 12.00
CA VAL A 867 -26.26 -0.23 11.32
C VAL A 867 -27.63 -0.55 11.91
N ASP A 868 -27.74 -0.62 13.25
CA ASP A 868 -29.03 -0.86 13.93
C ASP A 868 -30.08 0.22 13.57
N LYS A 869 -29.64 1.47 13.38
CA LYS A 869 -30.53 2.57 12.94
C LYS A 869 -30.91 2.45 11.48
N ILE A 870 -29.96 2.10 10.61
CA ILE A 870 -30.23 1.84 9.20
C ILE A 870 -31.26 0.73 9.06
N ASP A 871 -31.07 -0.40 9.76
CA ASP A 871 -32.01 -1.52 9.77
C ASP A 871 -33.39 -1.12 10.30
N TYR A 872 -33.44 -0.30 11.36
CA TYR A 872 -34.70 0.24 11.87
C TYR A 872 -35.45 1.04 10.80
N TYR A 873 -34.78 1.99 10.12
CA TYR A 873 -35.41 2.80 9.08
C TYR A 873 -35.79 1.97 7.85
N ASN A 874 -34.93 1.04 7.41
CA ASN A 874 -35.21 0.13 6.31
C ASN A 874 -36.43 -0.74 6.55
N ASN A 875 -36.72 -1.10 7.80
CA ASN A 875 -37.89 -1.89 8.15
C ASN A 875 -39.14 -1.01 8.35
N GLU A 876 -39.06 -0.04 9.26
CA GLU A 876 -40.22 0.75 9.71
C GLU A 876 -40.67 1.84 8.72
N PHE A 877 -39.78 2.21 7.79
CA PHE A 877 -39.98 3.22 6.75
C PHE A 877 -39.74 2.67 5.34
N SER A 878 -39.81 1.35 5.15
CA SER A 878 -39.59 0.66 3.86
C SER A 878 -40.40 1.19 2.66
N GLU A 879 -41.53 1.85 2.90
CA GLU A 879 -42.39 2.44 1.85
C GLU A 879 -41.99 3.87 1.46
N TYR A 880 -40.99 4.46 2.12
CA TYR A 880 -40.60 5.86 2.00
C TYR A 880 -39.12 6.02 1.63
N ASP A 881 -38.77 7.15 1.03
CA ASP A 881 -37.38 7.53 0.78
C ASP A 881 -36.75 8.07 2.08
N VAL A 882 -35.69 7.40 2.53
CA VAL A 882 -34.95 7.71 3.75
C VAL A 882 -33.47 7.75 3.44
N ARG A 883 -32.82 8.90 3.66
CA ARG A 883 -31.38 9.08 3.45
C ARG A 883 -30.67 9.26 4.77
N ILE A 884 -29.63 8.50 5.02
CA ILE A 884 -29.02 8.48 6.36
C ILE A 884 -28.04 9.64 6.50
N GLY A 885 -28.27 10.51 7.49
CA GLY A 885 -27.37 11.58 7.84
C GLY A 885 -26.21 11.05 8.70
N LEU A 886 -24.99 11.08 8.16
CA LEU A 886 -23.80 10.52 8.82
C LEU A 886 -22.98 11.59 9.54
N SER A 887 -22.27 11.16 10.59
CA SER A 887 -21.51 12.03 11.50
C SER A 887 -20.30 12.69 10.82
N TYR A 888 -19.80 13.77 11.43
CA TYR A 888 -18.48 14.34 11.18
C TYR A 888 -17.42 13.69 12.09
N GLY A 889 -16.13 13.95 11.81
CA GLY A 889 -15.03 13.57 12.68
C GLY A 889 -14.66 12.07 12.66
N LEU A 890 -15.24 11.30 11.73
CA LEU A 890 -14.96 9.88 11.55
C LEU A 890 -13.54 9.65 11.02
N THR A 891 -12.88 8.59 11.47
CA THR A 891 -11.70 8.06 10.77
C THR A 891 -12.07 7.61 9.36
N VAL A 892 -11.08 7.49 8.48
CA VAL A 892 -11.31 7.02 7.10
C VAL A 892 -12.00 5.66 7.06
N ASN A 893 -11.58 4.73 7.93
CA ASN A 893 -12.17 3.39 7.99
C ASN A 893 -13.63 3.41 8.47
N GLU A 894 -13.91 4.16 9.55
CA GLU A 894 -15.29 4.32 10.05
C GLU A 894 -16.20 4.97 9.01
N LEU A 895 -15.71 6.01 8.32
CA LEU A 895 -16.45 6.64 7.24
C LEU A 895 -16.80 5.61 6.15
N MET A 896 -15.81 4.86 5.63
CA MET A 896 -16.06 3.91 4.55
C MET A 896 -17.04 2.79 4.96
N MET A 897 -16.92 2.28 6.19
CA MET A 897 -17.87 1.29 6.73
C MET A 897 -19.30 1.84 6.81
N GLN A 898 -19.47 3.07 7.29
CA GLN A 898 -20.80 3.70 7.38
C GLN A 898 -21.37 4.05 6.00
N LEU A 899 -20.53 4.47 5.05
CA LEU A 899 -20.92 4.70 3.65
C LEU A 899 -21.42 3.40 3.01
N GLU A 900 -20.74 2.28 3.24
CA GLU A 900 -21.17 0.97 2.76
C GLU A 900 -22.50 0.53 3.38
N ALA A 901 -22.62 0.62 4.71
CA ALA A 901 -23.85 0.23 5.40
C ALA A 901 -25.05 1.05 4.94
N SER A 902 -24.83 2.31 4.54
CA SER A 902 -25.86 3.20 4.01
C SER A 902 -26.12 3.00 2.51
N SER A 903 -25.36 2.12 1.84
CA SER A 903 -25.42 1.92 0.39
C SER A 903 -26.79 1.42 -0.05
N GLY A 904 -27.48 2.22 -0.86
CA GLY A 904 -28.81 1.93 -1.38
C GLY A 904 -29.93 2.85 -0.94
N ASN A 905 -29.90 3.30 0.31
CA ASN A 905 -30.79 4.34 0.78
C ASN A 905 -30.28 5.74 0.42
N GLY A 906 -29.01 5.82 0.02
CA GLY A 906 -28.28 7.07 -0.06
C GLY A 906 -27.94 7.62 1.33
N TYR A 907 -27.05 8.60 1.34
CA TYR A 907 -26.54 9.21 2.56
C TYR A 907 -26.28 10.69 2.36
N ILE A 908 -26.30 11.44 3.46
CA ILE A 908 -25.88 12.84 3.50
C ILE A 908 -24.78 12.97 4.56
N LEU A 909 -23.59 13.40 4.16
CA LEU A 909 -22.48 13.64 5.09
C LEU A 909 -22.61 14.99 5.76
N PHE A 910 -22.54 15.01 7.10
CA PHE A 910 -22.43 16.23 7.88
C PHE A 910 -20.98 16.36 8.36
N HIS A 911 -20.15 17.31 7.93
CA HIS A 911 -20.36 18.28 6.85
C HIS A 911 -19.01 18.69 6.22
N THR A 912 -19.04 19.56 5.21
CA THR A 912 -17.89 19.95 4.38
C THR A 912 -16.63 20.45 5.08
N ARG A 913 -16.71 20.97 6.31
CA ARG A 913 -15.50 21.47 7.01
C ARG A 913 -14.58 20.33 7.41
N ASP A 914 -15.15 19.14 7.64
CA ASP A 914 -14.43 17.95 8.06
C ASP A 914 -13.94 17.12 6.86
N TYR A 915 -14.66 17.19 5.73
CA TYR A 915 -14.43 16.29 4.59
C TYR A 915 -13.77 16.93 3.36
N LEU A 916 -13.82 18.25 3.18
CA LEU A 916 -13.16 18.94 2.06
C LEU A 916 -11.71 19.36 2.35
N ASN A 917 -10.99 18.67 3.24
CA ASN A 917 -9.55 18.87 3.38
C ASN A 917 -8.76 17.89 2.51
N VAL A 918 -7.49 18.24 2.22
CA VAL A 918 -6.60 17.48 1.31
C VAL A 918 -6.50 15.98 1.64
N ASN A 919 -6.58 15.60 2.92
CA ASN A 919 -6.48 14.19 3.30
C ASN A 919 -7.73 13.41 2.92
N TYR A 920 -8.92 13.88 3.31
CA TYR A 920 -10.18 13.19 2.99
C TYR A 920 -10.53 13.31 1.51
N TYR A 921 -10.27 14.46 0.88
CA TYR A 921 -10.47 14.66 -0.55
C TYR A 921 -9.77 13.59 -1.40
N ASN A 922 -8.45 13.43 -1.23
CA ASN A 922 -7.68 12.48 -2.03
C ASN A 922 -8.14 11.02 -1.81
N ILE A 923 -8.50 10.68 -0.56
CA ILE A 923 -8.96 9.34 -0.21
C ILE A 923 -10.34 9.08 -0.81
N ILE A 924 -11.33 9.92 -0.54
CA ILE A 924 -12.70 9.78 -1.04
C ILE A 924 -12.72 9.79 -2.58
N LYS A 925 -11.97 10.68 -3.22
CA LYS A 925 -11.78 10.69 -4.68
C LYS A 925 -11.22 9.36 -5.19
N SER A 926 -10.23 8.78 -4.50
CA SER A 926 -9.67 7.48 -4.87
C SER A 926 -10.58 6.29 -4.54
N SER A 927 -11.60 6.50 -3.72
CA SER A 927 -12.56 5.48 -3.29
C SER A 927 -13.72 5.29 -4.28
N PHE A 928 -13.92 6.25 -5.18
CA PHE A 928 -15.09 6.33 -6.04
C PHE A 928 -14.66 6.52 -7.50
N HIS A 929 -14.56 5.42 -8.24
CA HIS A 929 -14.14 5.42 -9.65
C HIS A 929 -15.30 5.42 -10.66
N PHE A 930 -16.54 5.38 -10.19
CA PHE A 930 -17.73 5.26 -11.03
C PHE A 930 -18.52 6.56 -11.06
N ASP A 931 -19.23 6.82 -12.15
CA ASP A 931 -20.16 7.94 -12.25
C ASP A 931 -21.42 7.66 -11.43
N TYR A 932 -21.72 8.52 -10.45
CA TYR A 932 -22.96 8.45 -9.66
C TYR A 932 -23.94 9.51 -10.12
N VAL A 933 -25.21 9.13 -10.21
CA VAL A 933 -26.29 10.03 -10.60
C VAL A 933 -27.39 10.00 -9.55
N SER A 934 -27.86 11.18 -9.16
CA SER A 934 -28.90 11.33 -8.15
C SER A 934 -30.22 10.70 -8.63
N GLU A 935 -30.99 10.11 -7.72
CA GLU A 935 -32.29 9.52 -8.04
C GLU A 935 -33.32 10.53 -8.56
N ILE A 936 -33.11 11.83 -8.35
CA ILE A 936 -33.99 12.88 -8.87
C ILE A 936 -33.57 13.41 -10.24
N SER A 937 -32.46 12.91 -10.80
CA SER A 937 -31.97 13.30 -12.13
C SER A 937 -32.92 12.85 -13.25
N SER A 938 -32.74 13.41 -14.45
CA SER A 938 -33.59 13.09 -15.60
C SER A 938 -33.47 11.61 -16.01
N SER A 939 -34.52 11.10 -16.67
CA SER A 939 -34.51 9.73 -17.19
C SER A 939 -33.34 9.49 -18.17
N GLU A 940 -32.92 10.49 -18.93
CA GLU A 940 -31.78 10.37 -19.86
C GLU A 940 -30.45 10.26 -19.11
N GLU A 941 -30.22 11.09 -18.09
CA GLU A 941 -29.02 11.04 -17.25
C GLU A 941 -28.89 9.70 -16.51
N LYS A 942 -29.99 9.21 -15.94
CA LYS A 942 -30.05 7.90 -15.28
C LYS A 942 -29.68 6.77 -16.23
N LYS A 943 -30.28 6.73 -17.43
CA LYS A 943 -30.00 5.70 -18.42
C LYS A 943 -28.54 5.74 -18.89
N LEU A 944 -28.00 6.94 -19.12
CA LEU A 944 -26.61 7.11 -19.53
C LEU A 944 -25.64 6.66 -18.44
N ALA A 945 -25.87 7.01 -17.19
CA ALA A 945 -25.04 6.57 -16.07
C ALA A 945 -25.01 5.05 -15.92
N ILE A 946 -26.18 4.40 -16.05
CA ILE A 946 -26.28 2.93 -15.99
C ILE A 946 -25.51 2.28 -17.14
N ILE A 947 -25.55 2.89 -18.33
CA ILE A 947 -24.79 2.42 -19.48
C ILE A 947 -23.28 2.62 -19.28
N ASN A 948 -22.84 3.78 -18.76
CA ASN A 948 -21.44 4.07 -18.51
C ASN A 948 -20.86 3.10 -17.46
N ASP A 949 -21.56 2.90 -16.34
CA ASP A 949 -21.20 1.92 -15.33
C ASP A 949 -21.10 0.50 -15.92
N LEU A 950 -22.04 0.11 -16.79
CA LEU A 950 -21.96 -1.17 -17.49
C LEU A 950 -20.72 -1.26 -18.39
N VAL A 951 -20.43 -0.22 -19.16
CA VAL A 951 -19.26 -0.17 -20.06
C VAL A 951 -17.96 -0.25 -19.25
N ASP A 952 -17.83 0.55 -18.19
CA ASP A 952 -16.66 0.53 -17.32
C ASP A 952 -16.47 -0.85 -16.67
N LYS A 953 -17.55 -1.51 -16.25
CA LYS A 953 -17.49 -2.90 -15.75
C LYS A 953 -17.10 -3.90 -16.82
N ILE A 954 -17.54 -3.73 -18.07
CA ILE A 954 -17.10 -4.59 -19.18
C ILE A 954 -15.60 -4.41 -19.42
N GLU A 955 -15.12 -3.18 -19.57
CA GLU A 955 -13.72 -2.85 -19.89
C GLU A 955 -12.75 -3.22 -18.75
N ASN A 956 -13.10 -2.89 -17.50
CA ASN A 956 -12.18 -3.03 -16.37
C ASN A 956 -12.27 -4.40 -15.67
N TYR A 957 -13.42 -5.09 -15.72
CA TYR A 957 -13.59 -6.41 -15.10
C TYR A 957 -13.66 -7.54 -16.12
N TYR A 958 -14.67 -7.55 -17.00
CA TYR A 958 -14.94 -8.71 -17.86
C TYR A 958 -13.88 -8.91 -18.95
N GLU A 959 -13.37 -7.84 -19.58
CA GLU A 959 -12.29 -7.95 -20.57
C GLU A 959 -11.00 -8.48 -19.91
N VAL A 960 -10.69 -8.01 -18.70
CA VAL A 960 -9.52 -8.43 -17.93
C VAL A 960 -9.64 -9.90 -17.50
N LYS A 961 -10.77 -10.28 -16.90
CA LYS A 961 -11.03 -11.65 -16.42
C LYS A 961 -11.06 -12.68 -17.55
N ASN A 962 -11.75 -12.37 -18.65
CA ASN A 962 -12.00 -13.31 -19.74
C ASN A 962 -10.96 -13.20 -20.87
N LYS A 963 -10.00 -12.26 -20.77
CA LYS A 963 -9.00 -11.97 -21.81
C LYS A 963 -9.63 -11.83 -23.21
N THR A 964 -10.83 -11.26 -23.25
CA THR A 964 -11.67 -11.17 -24.45
C THR A 964 -12.00 -9.70 -24.69
N ASN A 965 -11.88 -9.23 -25.93
CA ASN A 965 -12.26 -7.88 -26.30
C ASN A 965 -13.78 -7.82 -26.61
N TYR A 966 -14.49 -6.91 -25.95
CA TYR A 966 -15.92 -6.68 -26.06
C TYR A 966 -16.25 -5.33 -26.74
N THR A 967 -15.33 -4.72 -27.48
CA THR A 967 -15.51 -3.40 -28.12
C THR A 967 -16.80 -3.30 -28.96
N ASN A 968 -17.23 -4.37 -29.65
CA ASN A 968 -18.48 -4.37 -30.41
C ASN A 968 -19.73 -4.30 -29.52
N LEU A 969 -19.70 -4.99 -28.36
CA LEU A 969 -20.76 -4.97 -27.36
C LEU A 969 -20.83 -3.58 -26.70
N ILE A 970 -19.68 -3.03 -26.29
CA ILE A 970 -19.58 -1.67 -25.74
C ILE A 970 -20.16 -0.63 -26.71
N ASN A 971 -19.72 -0.64 -27.97
CA ASN A 971 -20.24 0.28 -29.00
C ASN A 971 -21.76 0.15 -29.21
N SER A 972 -22.34 -1.03 -28.96
CA SER A 972 -23.80 -1.21 -29.07
C SER A 972 -24.56 -0.57 -27.90
N PHE A 973 -23.97 -0.57 -26.70
CA PHE A 973 -24.52 0.12 -25.52
C PHE A 973 -24.43 1.64 -25.65
N THR A 974 -23.27 2.19 -26.08
CA THR A 974 -23.09 3.64 -26.25
C THR A 974 -24.06 4.26 -27.26
N ASN A 975 -24.53 3.48 -28.24
CA ASN A 975 -25.52 3.91 -29.24
C ASN A 975 -26.96 3.52 -28.90
N TYR A 976 -27.18 2.83 -27.77
CA TYR A 976 -28.47 2.27 -27.35
C TYR A 976 -29.18 1.42 -28.43
N ASP A 977 -28.43 0.62 -29.18
CA ASP A 977 -28.96 -0.23 -30.26
C ASP A 977 -29.35 -1.61 -29.70
N TYR A 978 -30.58 -1.73 -29.18
CA TYR A 978 -31.10 -2.94 -28.53
C TYR A 978 -30.90 -4.21 -29.36
N ASN A 979 -31.13 -4.16 -30.67
CA ASN A 979 -30.98 -5.34 -31.52
C ASN A 979 -29.52 -5.77 -31.68
N LYS A 980 -28.59 -4.82 -31.75
CA LYS A 980 -27.14 -5.12 -31.72
C LYS A 980 -26.69 -5.60 -30.36
N ILE A 981 -27.19 -5.03 -29.27
CA ILE A 981 -26.90 -5.44 -27.90
C ILE A 981 -27.22 -6.94 -27.74
N ILE A 982 -28.45 -7.36 -28.07
CA ILE A 982 -28.87 -8.77 -27.98
C ILE A 982 -28.01 -9.69 -28.87
N ASN A 983 -27.65 -9.23 -30.07
CA ASN A 983 -26.83 -10.01 -30.99
C ASN A 983 -25.39 -10.19 -30.48
N GLU A 984 -24.75 -9.15 -29.95
CA GLU A 984 -23.41 -9.25 -29.37
C GLU A 984 -23.42 -10.02 -28.03
N LEU A 985 -24.46 -9.86 -27.20
CA LEU A 985 -24.69 -10.66 -25.99
C LEU A 985 -24.74 -12.15 -26.28
N SER A 986 -25.34 -12.57 -27.40
CA SER A 986 -25.40 -13.98 -27.79
C SER A 986 -24.02 -14.62 -27.99
N LYS A 987 -22.99 -13.80 -28.26
CA LYS A 987 -21.59 -14.22 -28.48
C LYS A 987 -20.77 -14.24 -27.20
N VAL A 988 -21.24 -13.63 -26.11
CA VAL A 988 -20.61 -13.71 -24.80
C VAL A 988 -20.69 -15.16 -24.31
N LEU A 989 -19.60 -15.71 -23.76
CA LEU A 989 -19.58 -17.09 -23.23
C LEU A 989 -19.79 -17.15 -21.72
N ASP A 990 -19.51 -16.06 -21.01
CA ASP A 990 -19.69 -15.92 -19.56
C ASP A 990 -21.18 -15.76 -19.22
N GLU A 991 -21.77 -16.75 -18.55
CA GLU A 991 -23.19 -16.71 -18.14
C GLU A 991 -23.47 -15.69 -17.03
N GLY A 992 -22.51 -15.43 -16.15
CA GLY A 992 -22.65 -14.42 -15.10
C GLY A 992 -22.72 -13.01 -15.69
N MET A 993 -21.84 -12.72 -16.66
CA MET A 993 -21.87 -11.47 -17.44
C MET A 993 -23.21 -11.29 -18.16
N LYS A 994 -23.74 -12.35 -18.77
CA LYS A 994 -25.06 -12.29 -19.43
C LYS A 994 -26.17 -11.93 -18.45
N ASN A 995 -26.24 -12.62 -17.31
CA ASN A 995 -27.28 -12.37 -16.31
C ASN A 995 -27.23 -10.93 -15.80
N TYR A 996 -26.03 -10.43 -15.48
CA TYR A 996 -25.82 -9.05 -15.05
C TYR A 996 -26.27 -8.03 -16.11
N ILE A 997 -25.85 -8.22 -17.37
CA ILE A 997 -26.27 -7.34 -18.47
C ILE A 997 -27.80 -7.39 -18.66
N TYR A 998 -28.44 -8.56 -18.50
CA TYR A 998 -29.90 -8.65 -18.58
C TYR A 998 -30.60 -7.87 -17.47
N GLU A 999 -30.11 -7.95 -16.22
CA GLU A 999 -30.64 -7.16 -15.10
C GLU A 999 -30.51 -5.66 -15.37
N ILE A 1000 -29.37 -5.23 -15.90
CA ILE A 1000 -29.14 -3.83 -16.27
C ILE A 1000 -30.09 -3.39 -17.39
N ILE A 1001 -30.30 -4.20 -18.44
CA ILE A 1001 -31.27 -3.89 -19.48
C ILE A 1001 -32.68 -3.72 -18.90
N LEU A 1002 -33.10 -4.59 -17.97
CA LEU A 1002 -34.39 -4.47 -17.29
C LEU A 1002 -34.49 -3.20 -16.44
N GLN A 1003 -33.40 -2.80 -15.77
CA GLN A 1003 -33.32 -1.55 -15.02
C GLN A 1003 -33.44 -0.33 -15.93
N ILE A 1004 -32.80 -0.34 -17.10
CA ILE A 1004 -32.91 0.76 -18.06
C ILE A 1004 -34.34 0.83 -18.65
N GLU A 1005 -34.98 -0.32 -18.89
CA GLU A 1005 -36.36 -0.40 -19.38
C GLU A 1005 -37.40 0.08 -18.34
N SER A 1006 -37.11 -0.04 -17.04
CA SER A 1006 -37.99 0.40 -15.96
C SER A 1006 -37.95 1.92 -15.73
N ILE A 1007 -36.90 2.61 -16.18
CA ILE A 1007 -36.78 4.07 -16.14
C ILE A 1007 -37.65 4.65 -17.27
N ASN A 1008 -38.94 4.88 -17.00
CA ASN A 1008 -39.87 5.56 -17.89
C ASN A 1008 -40.82 6.49 -17.13
#